data_AF-A0A838YAX4-F1
#
_entry.id   AF-A0A838YAX4-F1
#
_cell.length_a   1.000
_cell.length_b   1.000
_cell.length_c   1.000
_cell.angle_alpha   90.00
_cell.angle_beta   90.00
_cell.angle_gamma   90.00
#
_symmetry.space_group_name_H-M   'P 1'
#
loop_
_entity.id
_entity.type
_entity.pdbx_description
1 polymer ?
#
loop_
_entity_poly.entity_id
_entity_poly.type
_entity_poly.pdbx_seq_one_letter_code
_entity_poly.pdbx_strand_id
1 'polypeptide(L)'
;MKSLFYTLILFAGFSHALQAQIVGPEPLYKSRLLKSGDEERLIPIEVELKKRDLYLIVSSDGNASHDWSSWIEPEIVMKDGTTLDLTTLRWRTASNQVKRGQNYRGGPIMVAGKEYTNGLGTHAESFIWFRLPKGSTTLRSKIALDDGGALRDGELTPASVRFLVYDREPVGYDMTNDNFNLKSSNPQSLPAEQIAVPDDLEVTTWATSPMFLNPTNMDTDAEGRIWVAEGVNYRKNKNRRPEGDRIVVLEDTDKDGKADNSHVFIQDPELLSPLGISVFGNQIVVAQPPHLIVYTDVDGDLKFDPKVDKRENRLSGFNGRNHDHSLHAVVSGPDGKWYFNQGNCGAQFKSNDGDEFFIGGQYNGGENPVADSFGIAGKKSTDGHVWVGGFAAKMNPDGTQVRIIGHGFRNSYEHTVTSFGDVFQNDNDDPPACRTTWLMESGFLGFFSPDGKRGWKADQRPGQSIPQAQWRQADPGVLPAGDIYGGGSPTGIAYYENGALPSKYSGLLMSCEAGRKVVFGYFPKFKKSALSLDRFDFIKSKGSNFFRPSDVMVGADGALYVADWFDSGVGGHNDNDESLSGTIYRIAPKGFKPQIPQADPKTIKGAITLLSSPAQNVRFVGFETLKANGPKAIPAVRKLLDHPNEYVQARALWLLPLLGNEGVKVVSSILTDSQNEQERLIAFRALRNAGQDVIDLVSKLSKETSAAVRREAALALRDIPSERKLPYLSSLLQQSEADDRTYLEACGIGAHGADTEKLWRDLKQSDSIENPINWSEAFARITWRLRPLAAIDDLLKRAVETKLSVKARLLAIETLAFYDSPKALPALLNAAKINGPVGGEATRWLIHLGNTRWRKFKVFDSLEKEGIYDPNQIKITEIIVPPVEGESKLPPVSDILTLKGDAKKGKITAARCVMCHRVEGIGINYGPSLEGWIQNQGDEKFVQSLVHPSAEIAHGYSGSRVQLKDGKEIHGLSLSAKNPLIVQSQGGIVQVIPSNKIKNVEPLGRSLMMSAEQLGMSAQDVVDILAYLRSLN
;
A
#
# COMPACT_ATOMS: atom_id res chain seq x y z
N MET A 1 -12.06 -0.29 47.21
CA MET A 1 -13.46 -0.21 46.74
C MET A 1 -14.06 1.14 47.16
N LYS A 2 -14.00 2.14 46.26
CA LYS A 2 -14.75 3.45 46.24
C LYS A 2 -14.09 4.53 45.36
N SER A 3 -13.06 4.23 44.55
CA SER A 3 -12.56 5.16 43.51
C SER A 3 -12.71 4.64 42.07
N LEU A 4 -13.48 3.57 41.84
CA LEU A 4 -13.68 2.98 40.51
C LEU A 4 -15.01 3.40 39.84
N PHE A 5 -15.74 4.35 40.41
CA PHE A 5 -17.10 4.71 39.99
C PHE A 5 -17.23 6.07 39.27
N TYR A 6 -16.13 6.82 39.09
CA TYR A 6 -16.16 8.14 38.42
C TYR A 6 -15.59 8.16 37.00
N THR A 7 -15.09 7.03 36.48
CA THR A 7 -14.55 6.95 35.11
C THR A 7 -15.60 6.44 34.09
N LEU A 8 -16.85 6.17 34.52
CA LEU A 8 -17.87 5.54 33.66
C LEU A 8 -18.96 6.46 33.08
N ILE A 9 -18.89 7.79 33.23
CA ILE A 9 -19.96 8.71 32.77
C ILE A 9 -19.47 9.80 31.78
N LEU A 10 -18.28 9.67 31.19
CA LEU A 10 -17.80 10.58 30.14
C LEU A 10 -17.49 9.90 28.79
N PHE A 11 -17.91 8.64 28.62
CA PHE A 11 -17.76 7.87 27.38
C PHE A 11 -19.10 7.53 26.69
N ALA A 12 -20.15 8.32 26.94
CA ALA A 12 -21.48 8.13 26.35
C ALA A 12 -21.86 9.20 25.30
N GLY A 13 -20.86 9.88 24.72
CA GLY A 13 -21.10 11.03 23.85
C GLY A 13 -20.52 10.98 22.42
N PHE A 14 -19.70 9.98 22.05
CA PHE A 14 -19.14 9.87 20.69
C PHE A 14 -18.73 8.42 20.40
N SER A 15 -19.72 7.58 20.12
CA SER A 15 -19.49 6.22 19.60
C SER A 15 -20.75 5.73 18.90
N HIS A 16 -21.16 6.47 17.86
CA HIS A 16 -22.07 5.98 16.81
C HIS A 16 -21.67 6.64 15.49
N ALA A 17 -20.65 6.10 14.84
CA ALA A 17 -20.46 6.09 13.38
C ALA A 17 -19.10 5.51 13.02
N LEU A 18 -18.85 4.21 13.26
CA LEU A 18 -17.74 3.52 12.60
C LEU A 18 -17.90 2.00 12.70
N GLN A 19 -18.72 1.44 11.80
CA GLN A 19 -18.63 0.05 11.33
C GLN A 19 -19.67 -0.18 10.22
N ALA A 20 -19.20 -0.21 8.96
CA ALA A 20 -19.95 -0.79 7.85
C ALA A 20 -18.95 -1.22 6.76
N GLN A 21 -18.58 -2.50 6.74
CA GLN A 21 -18.04 -3.15 5.55
C GLN A 21 -19.08 -4.17 5.09
N ILE A 22 -19.88 -3.69 4.13
CA ILE A 22 -20.61 -4.36 3.05
C ILE A 22 -21.20 -5.75 3.37
N VAL A 23 -22.17 -5.78 4.28
CA VAL A 23 -23.34 -6.64 4.15
C VAL A 23 -24.42 -5.75 3.57
N GLY A 24 -24.96 -6.10 2.41
CA GLY A 24 -26.08 -5.35 1.85
C GLY A 24 -27.25 -5.33 2.84
N PRO A 25 -28.07 -4.27 2.87
CA PRO A 25 -29.32 -4.30 3.61
C PRO A 25 -30.18 -5.47 3.08
N GLU A 26 -30.81 -6.26 3.97
CA GLU A 26 -31.86 -7.20 3.54
C GLU A 26 -32.99 -6.45 2.82
N PRO A 27 -33.60 -7.01 1.77
CA PRO A 27 -34.74 -6.40 1.12
C PRO A 27 -35.90 -6.29 2.11
N LEU A 28 -36.59 -5.15 2.06
CA LEU A 28 -37.86 -4.96 2.75
C LEU A 28 -38.96 -5.89 2.19
N TYR A 29 -38.84 -6.27 0.92
CA TYR A 29 -39.72 -7.23 0.28
C TYR A 29 -38.97 -8.05 -0.76
N LYS A 30 -39.22 -9.36 -0.80
CA LYS A 30 -38.70 -10.31 -1.78
C LYS A 30 -39.84 -11.19 -2.28
N SER A 31 -40.15 -11.13 -3.56
CA SER A 31 -41.18 -12.00 -4.15
C SER A 31 -40.71 -13.46 -4.21
N ARG A 32 -41.66 -14.37 -4.36
CA ARG A 32 -41.36 -15.69 -4.95
C ARG A 32 -40.82 -15.51 -6.38
N LEU A 33 -40.17 -16.54 -6.92
CA LEU A 33 -39.80 -16.57 -8.33
C LEU A 33 -41.09 -16.65 -9.18
N LEU A 34 -41.25 -15.70 -10.12
CA LEU A 34 -42.34 -15.67 -11.09
C LEU A 34 -41.87 -16.28 -12.41
N LYS A 35 -42.61 -17.23 -12.96
CA LYS A 35 -42.32 -17.90 -14.23
C LYS A 35 -43.46 -17.71 -15.23
N SER A 36 -43.16 -17.78 -16.53
CA SER A 36 -44.17 -17.64 -17.60
C SER A 36 -45.37 -18.57 -17.42
N GLY A 37 -45.14 -19.80 -16.92
CA GLY A 37 -46.18 -20.81 -16.72
C GLY A 37 -46.98 -20.71 -15.41
N ASP A 38 -46.76 -19.68 -14.60
CA ASP A 38 -47.52 -19.52 -13.35
C ASP A 38 -48.98 -19.10 -13.62
N GLU A 39 -49.93 -19.69 -12.90
CA GLU A 39 -51.36 -19.32 -12.98
C GLU A 39 -51.61 -17.86 -12.55
N GLU A 40 -50.81 -17.36 -11.61
CA GLU A 40 -50.86 -15.98 -11.12
C GLU A 40 -49.52 -15.27 -11.38
N ARG A 41 -49.49 -14.42 -12.41
CA ARG A 41 -48.33 -13.60 -12.80
C ARG A 41 -48.41 -12.14 -12.35
N LEU A 42 -49.45 -11.75 -11.62
CA LEU A 42 -49.66 -10.41 -11.08
C LEU A 42 -49.87 -10.50 -9.57
N ILE A 43 -48.93 -9.99 -8.78
CA ILE A 43 -48.96 -10.11 -7.32
C ILE A 43 -49.06 -8.72 -6.68
N PRO A 44 -50.07 -8.43 -5.84
CA PRO A 44 -50.11 -7.19 -5.08
C PRO A 44 -49.09 -7.22 -3.93
N ILE A 45 -48.44 -6.08 -3.70
CA ILE A 45 -47.44 -5.90 -2.64
C ILE A 45 -47.71 -4.62 -1.85
N GLU A 46 -47.45 -4.68 -0.55
CA GLU A 46 -47.45 -3.54 0.35
C GLU A 46 -46.19 -3.63 1.23
N VAL A 47 -45.34 -2.60 1.20
CA VAL A 47 -44.00 -2.61 1.79
C VAL A 47 -43.80 -1.36 2.64
N GLU A 48 -43.62 -1.54 3.95
CA GLU A 48 -43.35 -0.44 4.87
C GLU A 48 -41.92 0.08 4.70
N LEU A 49 -41.76 1.39 4.53
CA LEU A 49 -40.49 2.06 4.26
C LEU A 49 -39.98 2.75 5.53
N LYS A 50 -38.72 2.48 5.91
CA LYS A 50 -38.10 3.11 7.09
C LYS A 50 -37.24 4.31 6.71
N LYS A 51 -36.89 4.44 5.43
CA LYS A 51 -36.11 5.54 4.87
C LYS A 51 -36.78 6.14 3.63
N ARG A 52 -36.25 7.28 3.19
CA ARG A 52 -36.71 8.01 2.01
C ARG A 52 -36.07 7.52 0.70
N ASP A 53 -35.02 6.72 0.77
CA ASP A 53 -34.51 6.05 -0.42
C ASP A 53 -35.39 4.83 -0.69
N LEU A 54 -35.75 4.61 -1.95
CA LEU A 54 -36.52 3.46 -2.39
C LEU A 54 -35.81 2.84 -3.59
N TYR A 55 -35.45 1.57 -3.49
CA TYR A 55 -34.82 0.80 -4.56
C TYR A 55 -35.79 -0.31 -4.98
N LEU A 56 -36.16 -0.32 -6.25
CA LEU A 56 -36.98 -1.34 -6.88
C LEU A 56 -36.07 -2.17 -7.79
N ILE A 57 -35.97 -3.47 -7.54
CA ILE A 57 -35.08 -4.37 -8.29
C ILE A 57 -35.87 -5.54 -8.86
N VAL A 58 -35.51 -5.96 -10.06
CA VAL A 58 -35.91 -7.24 -10.63
C VAL A 58 -34.66 -8.06 -10.95
N SER A 59 -34.46 -9.22 -10.33
CA SER A 59 -33.37 -10.15 -10.67
C SER A 59 -33.81 -11.17 -11.72
N SER A 60 -32.84 -11.64 -12.51
CA SER A 60 -33.01 -12.79 -13.41
C SER A 60 -32.43 -14.01 -12.71
N ASP A 61 -33.28 -15.00 -12.42
CA ASP A 61 -32.85 -16.27 -11.83
C ASP A 61 -32.74 -17.37 -12.92
N GLY A 62 -32.47 -16.99 -14.18
CA GLY A 62 -32.49 -17.83 -15.39
C GLY A 62 -31.47 -17.43 -16.48
N ASN A 63 -31.79 -17.61 -17.77
CA ASN A 63 -30.89 -17.28 -18.90
C ASN A 63 -31.02 -15.82 -19.42
N ALA A 64 -31.65 -14.94 -18.64
CA ALA A 64 -31.97 -13.54 -18.95
C ALA A 64 -32.80 -13.32 -20.25
N SER A 65 -33.36 -14.37 -20.84
CA SER A 65 -34.10 -14.26 -22.10
C SER A 65 -35.59 -14.10 -21.84
N HIS A 66 -36.18 -13.02 -22.39
CA HIS A 66 -37.62 -12.71 -22.32
C HIS A 66 -38.14 -12.29 -20.94
N ASP A 67 -37.25 -11.89 -20.02
CA ASP A 67 -37.56 -11.49 -18.64
C ASP A 67 -38.18 -10.08 -18.53
N TRP A 68 -39.32 -9.85 -19.18
CA TRP A 68 -40.00 -8.56 -19.15
C TRP A 68 -40.86 -8.48 -17.88
N SER A 69 -40.63 -7.43 -17.09
CA SER A 69 -41.20 -7.28 -15.77
C SER A 69 -41.79 -5.89 -15.60
N SER A 70 -42.86 -5.77 -14.82
CA SER A 70 -43.57 -4.50 -14.65
C SER A 70 -43.94 -4.26 -13.19
N TRP A 71 -43.68 -3.03 -12.71
CA TRP A 71 -44.24 -2.49 -11.47
C TRP A 71 -45.50 -1.72 -11.83
N ILE A 72 -46.67 -2.29 -11.55
CA ILE A 72 -47.98 -1.79 -11.97
C ILE A 72 -48.62 -1.01 -10.82
N GLU A 73 -49.21 0.14 -11.18
CA GLU A 73 -49.87 1.07 -10.26
C GLU A 73 -49.04 1.35 -8.97
N PRO A 74 -47.72 1.64 -9.06
CA PRO A 74 -46.92 1.86 -7.88
C PRO A 74 -47.27 3.20 -7.22
N GLU A 75 -47.69 3.18 -5.96
CA GLU A 75 -48.03 4.36 -5.17
C GLU A 75 -47.29 4.38 -3.83
N ILE A 76 -47.06 5.59 -3.31
CA ILE A 76 -46.46 5.84 -2.00
C ILE A 76 -47.52 6.41 -1.07
N VAL A 77 -47.82 5.69 0.00
CA VAL A 77 -48.65 6.18 1.11
C VAL A 77 -47.83 7.12 1.97
N MET A 78 -48.40 8.27 2.30
CA MET A 78 -47.83 9.31 3.15
C MET A 78 -48.39 9.21 4.57
N LYS A 79 -47.67 9.77 5.54
CA LYS A 79 -48.03 9.73 6.97
C LYS A 79 -49.38 10.39 7.29
N ASP A 80 -49.82 11.34 6.46
CA ASP A 80 -51.13 11.99 6.57
C ASP A 80 -52.27 11.19 5.90
N GLY A 81 -51.97 10.01 5.35
CA GLY A 81 -52.93 9.12 4.69
C GLY A 81 -53.12 9.40 3.20
N THR A 82 -52.51 10.44 2.63
CA THR A 82 -52.54 10.70 1.18
C THR A 82 -51.67 9.71 0.42
N THR A 83 -51.97 9.47 -0.86
CA THR A 83 -51.13 8.62 -1.74
C THR A 83 -50.55 9.42 -2.89
N LEU A 84 -49.37 9.01 -3.33
CA LEU A 84 -48.62 9.63 -4.42
C LEU A 84 -48.25 8.58 -5.46
N ASP A 85 -48.61 8.82 -6.72
CA ASP A 85 -48.23 7.95 -7.83
C ASP A 85 -46.71 8.00 -8.06
N LEU A 86 -46.03 6.87 -7.86
CA LEU A 86 -44.59 6.75 -8.00
C LEU A 86 -44.15 6.98 -9.46
N THR A 87 -45.00 6.68 -10.44
CA THR A 87 -44.73 6.91 -11.87
C THR A 87 -44.75 8.39 -12.26
N THR A 88 -45.09 9.30 -11.34
CA THR A 88 -44.96 10.76 -11.53
C THR A 88 -43.65 11.30 -10.94
N LEU A 89 -42.96 10.54 -10.07
CA LEU A 89 -41.70 10.96 -9.46
C LEU A 89 -40.50 10.72 -10.38
N ARG A 90 -39.54 11.63 -10.43
CA ARG A 90 -38.25 11.40 -11.10
C ARG A 90 -37.37 10.46 -10.28
N TRP A 91 -36.93 9.34 -10.86
CA TRP A 91 -35.91 8.48 -10.25
C TRP A 91 -34.53 9.14 -10.31
N ARG A 92 -33.66 8.77 -9.38
CA ARG A 92 -32.26 9.21 -9.33
C ARG A 92 -31.41 8.43 -10.32
N THR A 93 -31.57 7.11 -10.33
CA THR A 93 -30.86 6.19 -11.23
C THR A 93 -31.78 5.03 -11.59
N ALA A 94 -31.62 4.46 -12.79
CA ALA A 94 -32.26 3.22 -13.19
C ALA A 94 -31.42 2.52 -14.26
N SER A 95 -31.42 1.17 -14.29
CA SER A 95 -30.78 0.36 -15.35
C SER A 95 -31.79 -0.20 -16.34
N ASN A 96 -31.30 -0.74 -17.47
CA ASN A 96 -32.09 -1.50 -18.45
C ASN A 96 -33.37 -0.82 -18.95
N GLN A 97 -33.24 0.45 -19.38
CA GLN A 97 -34.25 1.23 -20.12
C GLN A 97 -35.68 1.18 -19.56
N VAL A 98 -35.85 1.52 -18.27
CA VAL A 98 -37.18 1.65 -17.63
C VAL A 98 -38.10 2.61 -18.39
N LYS A 99 -39.32 2.18 -18.70
CA LYS A 99 -40.33 3.00 -19.38
C LYS A 99 -41.56 3.24 -18.51
N ARG A 100 -42.11 4.45 -18.56
CA ARG A 100 -43.33 4.84 -17.82
C ARG A 100 -44.56 4.58 -18.67
N GLY A 101 -45.55 3.91 -18.10
CA GLY A 101 -46.83 3.58 -18.75
C GLY A 101 -46.69 2.65 -19.97
N GLN A 102 -45.51 2.04 -20.16
CA GLN A 102 -45.19 1.17 -21.28
C GLN A 102 -44.33 0.01 -20.79
N ASN A 103 -44.40 -1.12 -21.49
CA ASN A 103 -43.49 -2.24 -21.28
C ASN A 103 -42.06 -1.87 -21.70
N TYR A 104 -41.09 -2.74 -21.41
CA TYR A 104 -39.67 -2.51 -21.73
C TYR A 104 -39.40 -2.15 -23.21
N ARG A 105 -40.16 -2.72 -24.16
CA ARG A 105 -40.00 -2.43 -25.60
C ARG A 105 -40.78 -1.19 -26.08
N GLY A 106 -41.54 -0.52 -25.22
CA GLY A 106 -42.30 0.68 -25.55
C GLY A 106 -43.73 0.42 -26.06
N GLY A 107 -44.21 -0.82 -25.94
CA GLY A 107 -45.63 -1.17 -26.15
C GLY A 107 -46.45 -1.07 -24.86
N PRO A 108 -47.73 -1.46 -24.87
CA PRO A 108 -48.57 -1.48 -23.66
C PRO A 108 -48.06 -2.50 -22.64
N ILE A 109 -48.21 -2.21 -21.34
CA ILE A 109 -47.96 -3.20 -20.28
C ILE A 109 -49.14 -4.15 -20.25
N MET A 110 -48.90 -5.43 -20.55
CA MET A 110 -49.93 -6.46 -20.65
C MET A 110 -49.65 -7.55 -19.63
N VAL A 111 -50.64 -7.92 -18.82
CA VAL A 111 -50.51 -9.05 -17.88
C VAL A 111 -51.80 -9.85 -17.88
N ALA A 112 -51.70 -11.14 -18.19
CA ALA A 112 -52.84 -12.05 -18.29
C ALA A 112 -53.97 -11.51 -19.20
N GLY A 113 -53.59 -10.88 -20.32
CA GLY A 113 -54.52 -10.33 -21.30
C GLY A 113 -55.16 -8.99 -20.91
N LYS A 114 -54.79 -8.40 -19.78
CA LYS A 114 -55.25 -7.08 -19.34
C LYS A 114 -54.16 -6.03 -19.52
N GLU A 115 -54.54 -4.88 -20.09
CA GLU A 115 -53.67 -3.72 -20.26
C GLU A 115 -53.61 -2.85 -18.99
N TYR A 116 -52.42 -2.35 -18.68
CA TYR A 116 -52.17 -1.40 -17.60
C TYR A 116 -51.43 -0.16 -18.14
N THR A 117 -52.05 1.01 -17.98
CA THR A 117 -51.49 2.29 -18.47
C THR A 117 -50.65 3.00 -17.42
N ASN A 118 -50.78 2.63 -16.14
CA ASN A 118 -49.99 3.16 -15.03
C ASN A 118 -49.01 2.09 -14.52
N GLY A 119 -47.72 2.26 -14.80
CA GLY A 119 -46.68 1.36 -14.34
C GLY A 119 -45.28 1.71 -14.84
N LEU A 120 -44.29 0.96 -14.37
CA LEU A 120 -42.89 1.02 -14.78
C LEU A 120 -42.52 -0.32 -15.43
N GLY A 121 -42.39 -0.34 -16.75
CA GLY A 121 -41.92 -1.51 -17.50
C GLY A 121 -40.40 -1.62 -17.47
N THR A 122 -39.90 -2.84 -17.27
CA THR A 122 -38.50 -3.18 -17.02
C THR A 122 -38.11 -4.51 -17.66
N HIS A 123 -36.81 -4.82 -17.71
CA HIS A 123 -36.28 -6.12 -18.11
C HIS A 123 -35.29 -6.60 -17.05
N ALA A 124 -35.38 -7.84 -16.58
CA ALA A 124 -34.44 -8.35 -15.60
C ALA A 124 -33.04 -8.60 -16.24
N GLU A 125 -31.93 -8.33 -15.56
CA GLU A 125 -31.84 -7.68 -14.25
C GLU A 125 -32.09 -6.17 -14.34
N SER A 126 -32.97 -5.59 -13.52
CA SER A 126 -33.18 -4.13 -13.51
C SER A 126 -33.16 -3.56 -12.11
N PHE A 127 -32.80 -2.29 -12.00
CA PHE A 127 -32.94 -1.52 -10.77
C PHE A 127 -33.51 -0.13 -11.05
N ILE A 128 -34.22 0.44 -10.07
CA ILE A 128 -34.75 1.81 -10.06
C ILE A 128 -34.57 2.38 -8.67
N TRP A 129 -33.90 3.52 -8.54
CA TRP A 129 -33.72 4.21 -7.26
C TRP A 129 -34.47 5.55 -7.24
N PHE A 130 -35.35 5.74 -6.26
CA PHE A 130 -36.05 6.99 -5.98
C PHE A 130 -35.60 7.61 -4.65
N ARG A 131 -35.64 8.94 -4.59
CA ARG A 131 -35.64 9.70 -3.32
C ARG A 131 -37.05 10.22 -3.07
N LEU A 132 -37.77 9.60 -2.14
CA LEU A 132 -39.17 9.91 -1.85
C LEU A 132 -39.35 11.22 -1.06
N PRO A 133 -40.53 11.87 -1.13
CA PRO A 133 -40.87 13.04 -0.31
C PRO A 133 -40.79 12.78 1.20
N LYS A 134 -40.73 13.83 2.00
CA LYS A 134 -40.72 13.69 3.47
C LYS A 134 -42.11 13.24 3.93
N GLY A 135 -42.17 12.20 4.76
CA GLY A 135 -43.44 11.66 5.26
C GLY A 135 -43.94 10.43 4.52
N SER A 136 -43.22 9.89 3.52
CA SER A 136 -43.53 8.60 2.91
C SER A 136 -43.39 7.45 3.91
N THR A 137 -44.37 6.55 3.96
CA THR A 137 -44.43 5.43 4.93
C THR A 137 -44.52 4.07 4.27
N THR A 138 -45.19 3.94 3.12
CA THR A 138 -45.48 2.62 2.54
C THR A 138 -45.45 2.68 1.01
N LEU A 139 -44.83 1.70 0.36
CA LEU A 139 -45.00 1.43 -1.07
C LEU A 139 -46.14 0.43 -1.26
N ARG A 140 -47.11 0.74 -2.11
CA ARG A 140 -48.08 -0.22 -2.65
C ARG A 140 -47.88 -0.36 -4.14
N SER A 141 -47.90 -1.57 -4.66
CA SER A 141 -47.79 -1.82 -6.11
C SER A 141 -48.31 -3.21 -6.44
N LYS A 142 -48.46 -3.52 -7.73
CA LYS A 142 -48.61 -4.88 -8.23
C LYS A 142 -47.36 -5.21 -9.05
N ILE A 143 -46.70 -6.32 -8.76
CA ILE A 143 -45.53 -6.79 -9.52
C ILE A 143 -45.97 -7.86 -10.51
N ALA A 144 -45.41 -7.85 -11.72
CA ALA A 144 -45.77 -8.84 -12.72
C ALA A 144 -44.70 -9.17 -13.75
N LEU A 145 -44.77 -10.40 -14.26
CA LEU A 145 -44.12 -10.78 -15.51
C LEU A 145 -45.03 -10.41 -16.69
N ASP A 146 -44.56 -9.53 -17.56
CA ASP A 146 -45.31 -8.96 -18.69
C ASP A 146 -45.56 -10.01 -19.77
N ASP A 147 -46.75 -10.01 -20.39
CA ASP A 147 -47.16 -10.96 -21.42
C ASP A 147 -46.23 -10.91 -22.64
N GLY A 148 -45.65 -9.76 -22.98
CA GLY A 148 -44.70 -9.65 -24.08
C GLY A 148 -43.37 -10.36 -23.82
N GLY A 149 -43.05 -10.63 -22.55
CA GLY A 149 -41.95 -11.50 -22.14
C GLY A 149 -42.40 -12.94 -21.89
N ALA A 150 -43.57 -13.14 -21.29
CA ALA A 150 -44.06 -14.46 -20.89
C ALA A 150 -44.56 -15.33 -22.05
N LEU A 151 -45.03 -14.71 -23.14
CA LEU A 151 -45.63 -15.39 -24.29
C LEU A 151 -44.97 -14.94 -25.59
N ARG A 152 -44.68 -15.91 -26.47
CA ARG A 152 -44.21 -15.64 -27.83
C ARG A 152 -44.92 -16.56 -28.82
N ASP A 153 -45.60 -15.95 -29.79
CA ASP A 153 -46.40 -16.66 -30.80
C ASP A 153 -47.45 -17.64 -30.19
N GLY A 154 -47.93 -17.36 -28.99
CA GLY A 154 -48.91 -18.18 -28.27
C GLY A 154 -48.31 -19.25 -27.34
N GLU A 155 -46.99 -19.42 -27.32
CA GLU A 155 -46.27 -20.39 -26.49
C GLU A 155 -45.58 -19.72 -25.28
N LEU A 156 -45.42 -20.48 -24.20
CA LEU A 156 -44.71 -20.03 -22.99
C LEU A 156 -43.20 -19.87 -23.25
N THR A 157 -42.63 -18.77 -22.78
CA THR A 157 -41.17 -18.52 -22.81
C THR A 157 -40.48 -19.08 -21.55
N PRO A 158 -39.14 -19.19 -21.53
CA PRO A 158 -38.41 -19.60 -20.33
C PRO A 158 -38.28 -18.49 -19.26
N ALA A 159 -38.99 -17.36 -19.39
CA ALA A 159 -38.79 -16.19 -18.54
C ALA A 159 -39.03 -16.49 -17.05
N SER A 160 -38.14 -15.98 -16.21
CA SER A 160 -38.16 -16.17 -14.76
C SER A 160 -37.57 -14.97 -14.01
N VAL A 161 -38.39 -14.27 -13.23
CA VAL A 161 -38.01 -13.00 -12.57
C VAL A 161 -38.36 -12.98 -11.10
N ARG A 162 -37.60 -12.21 -10.31
CA ARG A 162 -37.89 -11.96 -8.90
C ARG A 162 -37.81 -10.48 -8.57
N PHE A 163 -38.80 -9.98 -7.82
CA PHE A 163 -38.87 -8.58 -7.42
C PHE A 163 -38.34 -8.40 -6.00
N LEU A 164 -37.53 -7.37 -5.81
CA LEU A 164 -36.94 -6.98 -4.53
C LEU A 164 -37.18 -5.49 -4.28
N VAL A 165 -37.49 -5.12 -3.03
CA VAL A 165 -37.64 -3.73 -2.61
C VAL A 165 -36.68 -3.46 -1.45
N TYR A 166 -35.92 -2.36 -1.53
CA TYR A 166 -35.05 -1.90 -0.45
C TYR A 166 -35.33 -0.43 -0.13
N ASP A 167 -35.01 -0.01 1.09
CA ASP A 167 -34.94 1.40 1.49
C ASP A 167 -33.51 1.88 1.82
N ARG A 168 -32.53 1.06 1.46
CA ARG A 168 -31.09 1.26 1.60
C ARG A 168 -30.41 0.67 0.38
N GLU A 169 -29.23 1.20 0.05
CA GLU A 169 -28.50 0.78 -1.15
C GLU A 169 -28.16 -0.72 -1.12
N PRO A 170 -28.61 -1.51 -2.10
CA PRO A 170 -28.33 -2.93 -2.20
C PRO A 170 -26.88 -3.18 -2.67
N VAL A 171 -26.29 -4.31 -2.28
CA VAL A 171 -24.92 -4.70 -2.64
C VAL A 171 -24.97 -5.70 -3.80
N GLY A 172 -24.02 -5.61 -4.73
CA GLY A 172 -23.89 -6.58 -5.84
C GLY A 172 -24.70 -6.25 -7.09
N TYR A 173 -25.47 -5.15 -7.08
CA TYR A 173 -26.06 -4.59 -8.29
C TYR A 173 -25.17 -3.46 -8.80
N ASP A 174 -24.85 -3.50 -10.09
CA ASP A 174 -24.08 -2.45 -10.74
C ASP A 174 -24.89 -1.14 -10.72
N MET A 175 -24.63 -0.31 -9.71
CA MET A 175 -25.20 1.02 -9.54
C MET A 175 -24.57 2.03 -10.51
N THR A 176 -23.48 1.63 -11.17
CA THR A 176 -22.77 2.48 -12.10
C THR A 176 -23.48 2.42 -13.44
N ASN A 177 -24.05 3.55 -13.84
CA ASN A 177 -24.46 3.78 -15.23
C ASN A 177 -23.19 4.04 -16.08
N ASP A 178 -22.12 3.29 -15.82
CA ASP A 178 -20.82 3.47 -16.45
C ASP A 178 -20.90 2.84 -17.84
N ASN A 179 -21.41 3.61 -18.80
CA ASN A 179 -21.46 3.24 -20.22
C ASN A 179 -20.05 3.25 -20.86
N PHE A 180 -19.02 2.84 -20.13
CA PHE A 180 -17.64 2.85 -20.59
C PHE A 180 -17.34 1.59 -21.41
N ASN A 181 -17.05 1.78 -22.68
CA ASN A 181 -16.69 0.72 -23.61
C ASN A 181 -15.15 0.64 -23.69
N LEU A 182 -14.56 -0.39 -23.08
CA LEU A 182 -13.12 -0.67 -23.13
C LEU A 182 -12.56 -0.83 -24.56
N LYS A 183 -13.43 -1.13 -25.54
CA LYS A 183 -13.07 -1.27 -26.96
C LYS A 183 -13.41 -0.05 -27.81
N SER A 184 -13.87 1.04 -27.20
CA SER A 184 -14.01 2.32 -27.89
C SER A 184 -12.65 2.79 -28.40
N SER A 185 -12.62 3.37 -29.60
CA SER A 185 -11.47 4.14 -30.07
C SER A 185 -11.58 5.63 -29.73
N ASN A 186 -12.77 6.08 -29.29
CA ASN A 186 -13.01 7.46 -28.91
C ASN A 186 -12.73 7.61 -27.41
N PRO A 187 -11.95 8.62 -26.99
CA PRO A 187 -11.68 8.87 -25.58
C PRO A 187 -12.96 9.03 -24.76
N GLN A 188 -12.96 8.37 -23.62
CA GLN A 188 -13.95 8.44 -22.56
C GLN A 188 -13.36 9.11 -21.32
N SER A 189 -14.19 9.51 -20.38
CA SER A 189 -13.72 10.13 -19.13
C SER A 189 -14.70 9.84 -18.01
N LEU A 190 -14.17 9.69 -16.80
CA LEU A 190 -15.00 9.61 -15.61
C LEU A 190 -15.40 11.03 -15.18
N PRO A 191 -16.71 11.35 -15.09
CA PRO A 191 -17.14 12.68 -14.66
C PRO A 191 -16.63 13.01 -13.25
N ALA A 192 -16.23 14.26 -13.01
CA ALA A 192 -15.69 14.70 -11.72
C ALA A 192 -16.68 14.47 -10.57
N GLU A 193 -18.00 14.49 -10.84
CA GLU A 193 -19.04 14.23 -9.85
C GLU A 193 -19.01 12.80 -9.29
N GLN A 194 -18.37 11.87 -10.00
CA GLN A 194 -18.14 10.49 -9.53
C GLN A 194 -16.96 10.38 -8.57
N ILE A 195 -16.25 11.48 -8.31
CA ILE A 195 -15.17 11.52 -7.34
C ILE A 195 -15.68 12.18 -6.05
N ALA A 196 -15.52 11.48 -4.93
CA ALA A 196 -15.78 11.99 -3.60
C ALA A 196 -14.56 12.74 -3.08
N VAL A 197 -14.78 13.96 -2.59
CA VAL A 197 -13.78 14.82 -1.95
C VAL A 197 -14.36 15.40 -0.65
N PRO A 198 -13.53 15.90 0.27
CA PRO A 198 -14.02 16.56 1.49
C PRO A 198 -14.98 17.73 1.19
N ASP A 199 -15.97 17.94 2.06
CA ASP A 199 -17.08 18.90 1.84
C ASP A 199 -16.65 20.36 1.66
N ASP A 200 -15.46 20.75 2.12
CA ASP A 200 -14.92 22.10 1.97
C ASP A 200 -14.08 22.29 0.70
N LEU A 201 -13.88 21.22 -0.07
CA LEU A 201 -13.21 21.23 -1.36
C LEU A 201 -14.22 20.95 -2.49
N GLU A 202 -13.79 21.18 -3.72
CA GLU A 202 -14.45 20.74 -4.95
C GLU A 202 -13.48 19.98 -5.83
N VAL A 203 -14.04 19.15 -6.72
CA VAL A 203 -13.32 18.45 -7.77
C VAL A 203 -13.88 18.89 -9.11
N THR A 204 -13.00 19.30 -10.02
CA THR A 204 -13.36 19.73 -11.37
C THR A 204 -12.44 19.07 -12.39
N THR A 205 -12.96 18.67 -13.55
CA THR A 205 -12.12 18.28 -14.68
C THR A 205 -11.33 19.49 -15.17
N TRP A 206 -10.00 19.41 -15.10
CA TRP A 206 -9.10 20.46 -15.56
C TRP A 206 -8.67 20.24 -17.02
N ALA A 207 -8.31 19.01 -17.36
CA ALA A 207 -8.00 18.59 -18.74
C ALA A 207 -8.45 17.14 -18.96
N THR A 208 -8.72 16.77 -20.21
CA THR A 208 -9.08 15.39 -20.58
C THR A 208 -8.60 15.06 -22.00
N SER A 209 -8.47 13.79 -22.31
CA SER A 209 -8.21 13.34 -23.68
C SER A 209 -9.25 13.92 -24.66
N PRO A 210 -8.84 14.34 -25.88
CA PRO A 210 -7.58 14.01 -26.56
C PRO A 210 -6.43 15.00 -26.35
N MET A 211 -6.50 15.95 -25.40
CA MET A 211 -5.40 16.91 -25.15
C MET A 211 -4.08 16.20 -24.80
N PHE A 212 -4.18 15.06 -24.11
CA PHE A 212 -3.11 14.12 -23.78
C PHE A 212 -3.71 12.70 -23.72
N LEU A 213 -2.87 11.67 -23.68
CA LEU A 213 -3.28 10.26 -23.69
C LEU A 213 -2.51 9.44 -22.63
N ASN A 214 -3.20 8.52 -21.94
CA ASN A 214 -2.64 7.62 -20.92
C ASN A 214 -1.59 8.29 -19.99
N PRO A 215 -1.99 9.21 -19.10
CA PRO A 215 -1.05 9.96 -18.26
C PRO A 215 -0.34 9.05 -17.25
N THR A 216 0.97 8.87 -17.40
CA THR A 216 1.80 8.07 -16.49
C THR A 216 2.21 8.84 -15.23
N ASN A 217 2.60 10.11 -15.41
CA ASN A 217 3.07 11.06 -14.39
C ASN A 217 2.99 12.49 -14.99
N MET A 218 2.92 13.50 -14.13
CA MET A 218 2.85 14.92 -14.48
C MET A 218 3.67 15.80 -13.54
N ASP A 219 4.07 16.97 -14.03
CA ASP A 219 4.65 18.04 -13.21
C ASP A 219 4.14 19.41 -13.71
N THR A 220 4.29 20.46 -12.91
CA THR A 220 3.90 21.83 -13.28
C THR A 220 5.11 22.70 -13.56
N ASP A 221 4.98 23.88 -14.16
CA ASP A 221 6.05 24.88 -14.16
C ASP A 221 5.63 26.16 -13.42
N ALA A 222 6.53 27.15 -13.39
CA ALA A 222 6.31 28.39 -12.66
C ALA A 222 5.13 29.22 -13.20
N GLU A 223 4.66 28.95 -14.43
CA GLU A 223 3.53 29.65 -15.04
C GLU A 223 2.21 28.89 -14.88
N GLY A 224 2.23 27.70 -14.26
CA GLY A 224 1.05 26.89 -14.00
C GLY A 224 0.66 25.97 -15.15
N ARG A 225 1.49 25.83 -16.17
CA ARG A 225 1.30 24.80 -17.20
C ARG A 225 1.53 23.43 -16.59
N ILE A 226 0.85 22.41 -17.10
CA ILE A 226 1.01 21.03 -16.66
C ILE A 226 1.64 20.22 -17.78
N TRP A 227 2.76 19.57 -17.46
CA TRP A 227 3.54 18.73 -18.35
C TRP A 227 3.23 17.27 -18.07
N VAL A 228 2.89 16.49 -19.09
CA VAL A 228 2.42 15.11 -18.97
C VAL A 228 3.31 14.16 -19.73
N ALA A 229 3.76 13.10 -19.06
CA ALA A 229 4.38 11.94 -19.70
C ALA A 229 3.29 10.94 -20.15
N GLU A 230 3.22 10.65 -21.44
CA GLU A 230 2.25 9.70 -22.00
C GLU A 230 2.76 8.26 -21.97
N GLY A 231 1.85 7.30 -21.71
CA GLY A 231 2.12 5.87 -21.64
C GLY A 231 1.48 5.03 -22.75
N VAL A 232 1.40 5.53 -23.99
CA VAL A 232 0.66 4.86 -25.07
C VAL A 232 1.28 3.51 -25.46
N ASN A 233 2.60 3.36 -25.37
CA ASN A 233 3.32 2.12 -25.65
C ASN A 233 3.41 1.16 -24.43
N TYR A 234 2.63 1.37 -23.37
CA TYR A 234 2.77 0.63 -22.12
C TYR A 234 2.52 -0.89 -22.30
N ARG A 235 3.51 -1.68 -21.88
CA ARG A 235 3.48 -3.16 -21.79
C ARG A 235 3.07 -3.86 -23.08
N LYS A 236 1.92 -4.54 -23.07
CA LYS A 236 1.41 -5.34 -24.20
C LYS A 236 1.12 -4.47 -25.43
N ASN A 237 0.94 -3.17 -25.22
CA ASN A 237 0.68 -2.17 -26.26
C ASN A 237 1.97 -1.58 -26.83
N LYS A 238 3.13 -2.21 -26.59
CA LYS A 238 4.38 -1.82 -27.22
C LYS A 238 4.22 -1.71 -28.74
N ASN A 239 4.82 -0.67 -29.31
CA ASN A 239 4.74 -0.32 -30.73
C ASN A 239 3.35 0.15 -31.21
N ARG A 240 2.38 0.41 -30.32
CA ARG A 240 1.14 1.12 -30.68
C ARG A 240 1.46 2.50 -31.29
N ARG A 241 2.60 3.08 -30.88
CA ARG A 241 3.16 4.33 -31.40
C ARG A 241 4.67 4.14 -31.69
N PRO A 242 5.05 3.65 -32.89
CA PRO A 242 6.43 3.29 -33.22
C PRO A 242 7.44 4.43 -33.14
N GLU A 243 6.99 5.66 -33.31
CA GLU A 243 7.80 6.88 -33.20
C GLU A 243 8.13 7.27 -31.74
N GLY A 244 7.61 6.51 -30.77
CA GLY A 244 7.80 6.74 -29.34
C GLY A 244 6.70 7.58 -28.69
N ASP A 245 6.64 7.50 -27.37
CA ASP A 245 5.71 8.28 -26.55
C ASP A 245 6.13 9.75 -26.46
N ARG A 246 5.24 10.57 -25.88
CA ARG A 246 5.34 12.03 -25.93
C ARG A 246 5.42 12.62 -24.53
N ILE A 247 6.05 13.79 -24.47
CA ILE A 247 5.83 14.76 -23.42
C ILE A 247 4.92 15.87 -23.98
N VAL A 248 3.82 16.13 -23.29
CA VAL A 248 2.78 17.10 -23.70
C VAL A 248 2.69 18.23 -22.69
N VAL A 249 2.52 19.46 -23.15
CA VAL A 249 2.30 20.65 -22.32
C VAL A 249 0.85 21.06 -22.44
N LEU A 250 0.20 21.29 -21.30
CA LEU A 250 -1.19 21.71 -21.17
C LEU A 250 -1.25 23.08 -20.51
N GLU A 251 -2.10 23.97 -21.01
CA GLU A 251 -2.17 25.36 -20.56
C GLU A 251 -3.61 25.84 -20.44
N ASP A 252 -3.86 26.63 -19.39
CA ASP A 252 -5.06 27.42 -19.15
C ASP A 252 -4.72 28.88 -19.54
N THR A 253 -5.01 29.25 -20.80
CA THR A 253 -4.53 30.51 -21.38
C THR A 253 -5.39 31.70 -20.95
N ASP A 254 -6.67 31.47 -20.62
CA ASP A 254 -7.60 32.50 -20.16
C ASP A 254 -7.77 32.58 -18.63
N LYS A 255 -7.16 31.64 -17.89
CA LYS A 255 -7.12 31.53 -16.42
C LYS A 255 -8.50 31.28 -15.81
N ASP A 256 -9.40 30.61 -16.55
CA ASP A 256 -10.72 30.23 -16.05
C ASP A 256 -10.69 29.02 -15.10
N GLY A 257 -9.54 28.34 -15.01
CA GLY A 257 -9.36 27.15 -14.23
C GLY A 257 -9.51 25.84 -14.98
N LYS A 258 -9.40 25.84 -16.30
CA LYS A 258 -9.40 24.66 -17.18
C LYS A 258 -8.32 24.81 -18.24
N ALA A 259 -7.72 23.71 -18.65
CA ALA A 259 -6.83 23.73 -19.79
C ALA A 259 -7.65 23.95 -21.07
N ASP A 260 -7.23 24.89 -21.90
CA ASP A 260 -7.82 25.21 -23.20
C ASP A 260 -6.84 24.99 -24.37
N ASN A 261 -5.56 24.79 -24.06
CA ASN A 261 -4.50 24.55 -25.03
C ASN A 261 -3.66 23.33 -24.68
N SER A 262 -3.15 22.65 -25.71
CA SER A 262 -2.25 21.51 -25.59
C SER A 262 -1.30 21.40 -26.77
N HIS A 263 -0.02 21.13 -26.53
CA HIS A 263 0.96 20.86 -27.59
C HIS A 263 2.02 19.86 -27.15
N VAL A 264 2.69 19.22 -28.13
CA VAL A 264 3.77 18.26 -27.88
C VAL A 264 5.08 19.02 -27.71
N PHE A 265 5.77 18.82 -26.58
CA PHE A 265 7.13 19.32 -26.38
C PHE A 265 8.13 18.45 -27.14
N ILE A 266 8.08 17.13 -26.93
CA ILE A 266 8.94 16.15 -27.62
C ILE A 266 8.19 14.84 -27.83
N GLN A 267 8.51 14.18 -28.95
CA GLN A 267 8.19 12.79 -29.23
C GLN A 267 9.51 12.09 -29.59
N ASP A 268 9.89 11.07 -28.82
CA ASP A 268 11.20 10.41 -28.95
C ASP A 268 11.01 8.88 -28.92
N PRO A 269 11.52 8.12 -29.91
CA PRO A 269 11.46 6.66 -29.97
C PRO A 269 12.03 5.93 -28.74
N GLU A 270 12.87 6.60 -27.94
CA GLU A 270 13.36 6.05 -26.68
C GLU A 270 12.29 6.03 -25.59
N LEU A 271 11.30 6.92 -25.65
CA LEU A 271 10.16 6.98 -24.72
C LEU A 271 9.17 5.84 -25.01
N LEU A 272 9.14 4.85 -24.13
CA LEU A 272 8.29 3.68 -24.20
C LEU A 272 7.56 3.53 -22.86
N SER A 273 6.54 4.36 -22.66
CA SER A 273 5.87 4.64 -21.41
C SER A 273 6.83 5.11 -20.32
N PRO A 274 7.47 6.29 -20.48
CA PRO A 274 8.25 6.91 -19.41
C PRO A 274 7.40 7.00 -18.15
N LEU A 275 7.97 6.70 -16.98
CA LEU A 275 7.22 6.65 -15.71
C LEU A 275 7.56 7.81 -14.78
N GLY A 276 8.24 8.82 -15.32
CA GLY A 276 8.68 9.97 -14.56
C GLY A 276 8.91 11.20 -15.44
N ILE A 277 8.40 12.36 -15.03
CA ILE A 277 8.69 13.67 -15.60
C ILE A 277 8.88 14.70 -14.48
N SER A 278 9.80 15.64 -14.68
CA SER A 278 10.04 16.74 -13.73
C SER A 278 10.56 17.98 -14.46
N VAL A 279 10.05 19.16 -14.11
CA VAL A 279 10.28 20.42 -14.84
C VAL A 279 11.02 21.41 -13.95
N PHE A 280 12.34 21.50 -14.12
CA PHE A 280 13.21 22.41 -13.38
C PHE A 280 13.58 23.62 -14.23
N GLY A 281 12.70 24.62 -14.26
CA GLY A 281 12.88 25.80 -15.11
C GLY A 281 12.85 25.39 -16.58
N ASN A 282 14.00 25.44 -17.24
CA ASN A 282 14.14 25.05 -18.64
C ASN A 282 14.70 23.62 -18.85
N GLN A 283 14.88 22.85 -17.77
CA GLN A 283 15.31 21.46 -17.85
C GLN A 283 14.14 20.51 -17.55
N ILE A 284 13.82 19.66 -18.52
CA ILE A 284 12.77 18.66 -18.46
C ILE A 284 13.46 17.29 -18.28
N VAL A 285 13.31 16.71 -17.10
CA VAL A 285 13.92 15.44 -16.72
C VAL A 285 12.89 14.33 -16.92
N VAL A 286 13.25 13.28 -17.66
CA VAL A 286 12.36 12.15 -17.98
C VAL A 286 13.01 10.83 -17.57
N ALA A 287 12.29 10.04 -16.79
CA ALA A 287 12.70 8.71 -16.37
C ALA A 287 12.26 7.66 -17.39
N GLN A 288 13.22 7.17 -18.18
CA GLN A 288 12.99 6.19 -19.24
C GLN A 288 14.16 5.21 -19.29
N PRO A 289 14.06 4.03 -18.65
CA PRO A 289 15.12 3.04 -18.70
C PRO A 289 15.56 2.74 -20.15
N PRO A 290 16.88 2.67 -20.40
CA PRO A 290 17.94 2.57 -19.41
C PRO A 290 18.53 3.91 -18.92
N HIS A 291 17.90 5.04 -19.25
CA HIS A 291 18.44 6.37 -19.06
C HIS A 291 17.58 7.25 -18.15
N LEU A 292 18.26 8.14 -17.41
CA LEU A 292 17.64 9.35 -16.92
C LEU A 292 17.94 10.46 -17.91
N ILE A 293 16.94 10.87 -18.69
CA ILE A 293 17.10 11.78 -19.83
C ILE A 293 16.81 13.21 -19.38
N VAL A 294 17.59 14.17 -19.84
CA VAL A 294 17.38 15.60 -19.62
C VAL A 294 17.27 16.29 -20.97
N TYR A 295 16.13 16.92 -21.23
CA TYR A 295 15.94 17.86 -22.33
C TYR A 295 16.07 19.28 -21.77
N THR A 296 16.89 20.12 -22.40
CA THR A 296 17.03 21.54 -22.03
C THR A 296 16.46 22.40 -23.14
N ASP A 297 15.36 23.08 -22.84
CA ASP A 297 14.73 24.10 -23.68
C ASP A 297 15.56 25.40 -23.60
N VAL A 298 16.37 25.67 -24.62
CA VAL A 298 17.40 26.72 -24.57
C VAL A 298 16.80 28.10 -24.84
N ASP A 299 15.81 28.20 -25.72
CA ASP A 299 15.17 29.46 -26.08
C ASP A 299 13.83 29.70 -25.36
N GLY A 300 13.29 28.68 -24.68
CA GLY A 300 12.11 28.77 -23.84
C GLY A 300 10.81 28.78 -24.63
N ASP A 301 10.80 28.26 -25.85
CA ASP A 301 9.64 28.25 -26.75
C ASP A 301 8.66 27.09 -26.49
N LEU A 302 8.97 26.22 -25.50
CA LEU A 302 8.19 25.05 -25.09
C LEU A 302 8.08 23.98 -26.17
N LYS A 303 9.09 23.87 -27.04
CA LYS A 303 9.19 22.84 -28.06
C LYS A 303 10.63 22.40 -28.22
N PHE A 304 10.86 21.08 -28.22
CA PHE A 304 12.21 20.57 -28.44
C PHE A 304 12.60 20.61 -29.92
N ASP A 305 13.54 21.49 -30.29
CA ASP A 305 14.25 21.48 -31.56
C ASP A 305 15.72 21.07 -31.33
N PRO A 306 16.18 19.89 -31.82
CA PRO A 306 17.56 19.45 -31.64
C PRO A 306 18.63 20.37 -32.27
N LYS A 307 18.24 21.39 -33.07
CA LYS A 307 19.16 22.42 -33.57
C LYS A 307 19.46 23.52 -32.54
N VAL A 308 18.58 23.73 -31.57
CA VAL A 308 18.66 24.80 -30.56
C VAL A 308 18.84 24.17 -29.17
N ASP A 309 18.08 23.12 -28.89
CA ASP A 309 17.98 22.45 -27.60
C ASP A 309 18.98 21.33 -27.40
N LYS A 310 19.10 20.90 -26.14
CA LYS A 310 20.04 19.86 -25.73
C LYS A 310 19.33 18.66 -25.14
N ARG A 311 19.75 17.47 -25.55
CA ARG A 311 19.35 16.19 -24.94
C ARG A 311 20.58 15.50 -24.36
N GLU A 312 20.51 15.14 -23.09
CA GLU A 312 21.60 14.49 -22.36
C GLU A 312 21.07 13.29 -21.56
N ASN A 313 21.77 12.16 -21.59
CA ASN A 313 21.52 11.06 -20.66
C ASN A 313 22.31 11.32 -19.39
N ARG A 314 21.66 11.94 -18.39
CA ARG A 314 22.29 12.36 -17.13
C ARG A 314 22.92 11.19 -16.38
N LEU A 315 22.22 10.06 -16.33
CA LEU A 315 22.70 8.77 -15.82
C LEU A 315 22.19 7.64 -16.72
N SER A 316 22.92 6.53 -16.79
CA SER A 316 22.58 5.36 -17.60
C SER A 316 22.93 4.07 -16.86
N GLY A 317 22.12 3.03 -16.99
CA GLY A 317 22.37 1.73 -16.35
C GLY A 317 21.21 1.15 -15.54
N PHE A 318 20.00 1.65 -15.79
CA PHE A 318 18.78 1.21 -15.09
C PHE A 318 18.07 0.09 -15.88
N ASN A 319 17.74 -1.03 -15.23
CA ASN A 319 16.92 -2.07 -15.87
C ASN A 319 15.43 -1.68 -15.90
N GLY A 320 14.62 -2.50 -16.58
CA GLY A 320 13.17 -2.36 -16.56
C GLY A 320 12.59 -1.57 -17.73
N ARG A 321 13.19 -1.65 -18.93
CA ARG A 321 12.61 -1.01 -20.13
C ARG A 321 11.17 -1.49 -20.33
N ASN A 322 10.24 -0.54 -20.42
CA ASN A 322 8.79 -0.78 -20.49
C ASN A 322 8.27 -1.69 -19.35
N HIS A 323 8.64 -1.34 -18.11
CA HIS A 323 8.29 -2.08 -16.90
C HIS A 323 7.94 -1.13 -15.74
N ASP A 324 6.91 -1.45 -14.96
CA ASP A 324 6.47 -0.64 -13.81
C ASP A 324 7.45 -0.67 -12.62
N HIS A 325 8.21 -1.76 -12.45
CA HIS A 325 9.30 -1.86 -11.46
C HIS A 325 10.62 -1.19 -11.88
N SER A 326 10.55 -0.15 -12.72
CA SER A 326 11.72 0.48 -13.33
C SER A 326 12.06 1.83 -12.70
N LEU A 327 12.72 2.71 -13.46
CA LEU A 327 13.15 4.04 -13.02
C LEU A 327 11.97 5.01 -13.11
N HIS A 328 11.76 5.81 -12.08
CA HIS A 328 10.64 6.74 -11.96
C HIS A 328 11.09 8.19 -11.71
N ALA A 329 10.12 9.08 -11.46
CA ALA A 329 10.27 10.54 -11.45
C ALA A 329 11.38 11.09 -10.53
N VAL A 330 11.87 12.28 -10.88
CA VAL A 330 12.91 12.99 -10.13
C VAL A 330 12.33 14.17 -9.36
N VAL A 331 12.33 14.12 -8.03
CA VAL A 331 11.86 15.25 -7.22
C VAL A 331 13.02 16.05 -6.64
N SER A 332 12.87 17.37 -6.50
CA SER A 332 13.89 18.24 -5.88
C SER A 332 13.79 18.28 -4.37
N GLY A 333 14.88 18.04 -3.64
CA GLY A 333 14.91 18.24 -2.19
C GLY A 333 15.11 19.70 -1.79
N PRO A 334 14.76 20.06 -0.55
CA PRO A 334 15.07 21.39 -0.02
C PRO A 334 16.58 21.62 0.17
N ASP A 335 17.39 20.56 0.08
CA ASP A 335 18.84 20.56 0.18
C ASP A 335 19.55 20.93 -1.14
N GLY A 336 18.80 21.23 -2.20
CA GLY A 336 19.32 21.55 -3.53
C GLY A 336 19.78 20.34 -4.34
N LYS A 337 19.32 19.13 -3.98
CA LYS A 337 19.63 17.88 -4.67
C LYS A 337 18.41 17.36 -5.43
N TRP A 338 18.67 16.51 -6.43
CA TRP A 338 17.65 15.72 -7.11
C TRP A 338 17.54 14.35 -6.46
N TYR A 339 16.32 13.84 -6.29
CA TYR A 339 15.99 12.55 -5.69
C TYR A 339 15.30 11.69 -6.73
N PHE A 340 15.69 10.43 -6.84
CA PHE A 340 15.13 9.49 -7.81
C PHE A 340 15.08 8.07 -7.23
N ASN A 341 14.21 7.22 -7.76
CA ASN A 341 14.06 5.82 -7.35
C ASN A 341 14.00 4.88 -8.54
N GLN A 342 14.20 3.61 -8.20
CA GLN A 342 13.90 2.51 -9.08
C GLN A 342 13.24 1.36 -8.29
N GLY A 343 12.33 0.64 -8.94
CA GLY A 343 11.88 -0.66 -8.48
C GLY A 343 12.97 -1.75 -8.52
N ASN A 344 12.56 -2.98 -8.23
CA ASN A 344 13.47 -4.11 -7.98
C ASN A 344 14.06 -4.81 -9.23
N CYS A 345 13.90 -4.24 -10.43
CA CYS A 345 14.56 -4.75 -11.65
C CYS A 345 16.09 -4.70 -11.59
N GLY A 346 16.66 -3.87 -10.70
CA GLY A 346 18.09 -3.73 -10.49
C GLY A 346 18.75 -2.70 -11.40
N ALA A 347 19.95 -2.26 -11.02
CA ALA A 347 20.71 -1.25 -11.74
C ALA A 347 22.22 -1.48 -11.62
N GLN A 348 22.95 -1.13 -12.67
CA GLN A 348 24.39 -0.93 -12.62
C GLN A 348 24.74 0.35 -13.39
N PHE A 349 25.08 1.40 -12.66
CA PHE A 349 25.36 2.71 -13.26
C PHE A 349 26.58 3.37 -12.61
N LYS A 350 27.15 4.35 -13.32
CA LYS A 350 28.22 5.22 -12.82
C LYS A 350 27.68 6.63 -12.67
N SER A 351 28.02 7.29 -11.56
CA SER A 351 27.83 8.72 -11.40
C SER A 351 28.83 9.51 -12.24
N ASN A 352 28.60 10.81 -12.41
CA ASN A 352 29.47 11.65 -13.23
C ASN A 352 30.80 12.00 -12.56
N ASP A 353 30.94 11.76 -11.25
CA ASP A 353 32.19 11.79 -10.50
C ASP A 353 32.91 10.42 -10.40
N GLY A 354 32.34 9.38 -11.03
CA GLY A 354 33.02 8.10 -11.27
C GLY A 354 32.67 6.96 -10.30
N ASP A 355 31.80 7.20 -9.32
CA ASP A 355 31.34 6.14 -8.42
C ASP A 355 30.43 5.15 -9.16
N GLU A 356 30.79 3.87 -9.09
CA GLU A 356 30.00 2.78 -9.66
C GLU A 356 29.11 2.13 -8.61
N PHE A 357 27.82 1.97 -8.95
CA PHE A 357 26.80 1.36 -8.10
C PHE A 357 26.34 0.02 -8.67
N PHE A 358 26.37 -1.03 -7.84
CA PHE A 358 25.81 -2.36 -8.13
C PHE A 358 24.59 -2.60 -7.25
N ILE A 359 23.39 -2.66 -7.86
CA ILE A 359 22.13 -2.78 -7.14
C ILE A 359 21.35 -3.97 -7.71
N GLY A 360 21.51 -5.14 -7.11
CA GLY A 360 20.95 -6.40 -7.60
C GLY A 360 19.94 -7.05 -6.65
N GLY A 361 19.16 -7.98 -7.18
CA GLY A 361 18.16 -8.72 -6.41
C GLY A 361 17.70 -10.00 -7.09
N GLN A 362 16.71 -10.68 -6.50
CA GLN A 362 16.10 -11.89 -7.08
C GLN A 362 15.01 -11.58 -8.11
N TYR A 363 15.17 -10.53 -8.89
CA TYR A 363 14.20 -10.11 -9.88
C TYR A 363 14.89 -9.44 -11.06
N ASN A 364 14.43 -9.78 -12.26
CA ASN A 364 14.93 -9.24 -13.52
C ASN A 364 13.73 -9.01 -14.45
N GLY A 365 12.99 -7.92 -14.20
CA GLY A 365 11.82 -7.54 -14.97
C GLY A 365 12.14 -6.52 -16.06
N GLY A 366 11.29 -6.50 -17.09
CA GLY A 366 11.39 -5.58 -18.22
C GLY A 366 12.21 -6.15 -19.38
N GLU A 367 12.23 -5.41 -20.48
CA GLU A 367 12.88 -5.85 -21.71
C GLU A 367 14.38 -5.49 -21.67
N ASN A 368 15.22 -6.37 -22.25
CA ASN A 368 16.65 -6.13 -22.51
C ASN A 368 17.40 -5.50 -21.33
N PRO A 369 17.51 -6.20 -20.18
CA PRO A 369 18.17 -5.65 -19.00
C PRO A 369 19.62 -5.29 -19.33
N VAL A 370 20.03 -4.09 -18.93
CA VAL A 370 21.39 -3.56 -19.11
C VAL A 370 22.38 -4.18 -18.11
N ALA A 371 21.89 -4.73 -17.00
CA ALA A 371 22.69 -5.44 -16.00
C ALA A 371 22.02 -6.75 -15.55
N ASP A 372 22.83 -7.78 -15.29
CA ASP A 372 22.34 -9.02 -14.67
C ASP A 372 22.09 -8.80 -13.17
N SER A 373 20.84 -8.50 -12.81
CA SER A 373 20.40 -8.26 -11.43
C SER A 373 20.78 -9.40 -10.47
N PHE A 374 20.70 -10.66 -10.92
CA PHE A 374 21.08 -11.81 -10.10
C PHE A 374 22.59 -11.89 -9.90
N GLY A 375 23.36 -11.66 -10.98
CA GLY A 375 24.81 -11.70 -10.97
C GLY A 375 25.48 -10.58 -10.19
N ILE A 376 24.82 -9.42 -10.05
CA ILE A 376 25.31 -8.29 -9.25
C ILE A 376 24.79 -8.26 -7.81
N ALA A 377 23.80 -9.08 -7.46
CA ALA A 377 23.26 -9.16 -6.10
C ALA A 377 24.36 -9.49 -5.07
N GLY A 378 24.46 -8.65 -4.04
CA GLY A 378 25.45 -8.80 -2.97
C GLY A 378 26.86 -8.29 -3.30
N LYS A 379 27.07 -7.72 -4.50
CA LYS A 379 28.32 -7.01 -4.82
C LYS A 379 28.37 -5.69 -4.07
N LYS A 380 29.58 -5.26 -3.73
CA LYS A 380 29.83 -3.94 -3.13
C LYS A 380 29.96 -2.90 -4.23
N SER A 381 29.34 -1.75 -4.02
CA SER A 381 29.54 -0.52 -4.78
C SER A 381 30.84 0.18 -4.38
N THR A 382 31.18 1.25 -5.10
CA THR A 382 32.41 2.05 -4.87
C THR A 382 32.44 2.66 -3.47
N ASP A 383 31.27 3.00 -2.92
CA ASP A 383 31.08 3.45 -1.53
C ASP A 383 31.30 2.35 -0.47
N GLY A 384 31.64 1.12 -0.88
CA GLY A 384 31.89 -0.02 0.00
C GLY A 384 30.65 -0.74 0.50
N HIS A 385 29.45 -0.30 0.10
CA HIS A 385 28.18 -0.84 0.56
C HIS A 385 27.56 -1.83 -0.41
N VAL A 386 26.75 -2.75 0.14
CA VAL A 386 25.91 -3.64 -0.65
C VAL A 386 24.53 -3.03 -0.73
N TRP A 387 24.11 -2.68 -1.94
CA TRP A 387 22.77 -2.17 -2.20
C TRP A 387 21.90 -3.27 -2.83
N VAL A 388 20.63 -3.27 -2.47
CA VAL A 388 19.68 -4.34 -2.81
C VAL A 388 18.61 -3.75 -3.72
N GLY A 389 18.21 -4.50 -4.76
CA GLY A 389 17.20 -4.09 -5.74
C GLY A 389 15.96 -3.44 -5.10
N GLY A 390 15.46 -2.40 -5.77
CA GLY A 390 14.46 -1.48 -5.24
C GLY A 390 15.13 -0.44 -4.35
N PHE A 391 15.34 0.77 -4.84
CA PHE A 391 16.13 1.79 -4.14
C PHE A 391 15.67 3.22 -4.42
N ALA A 392 16.04 4.13 -3.52
CA ALA A 392 15.97 5.57 -3.70
C ALA A 392 17.36 6.16 -3.51
N ALA A 393 17.67 7.18 -4.30
CA ALA A 393 18.94 7.88 -4.30
C ALA A 393 18.73 9.39 -4.37
N LYS A 394 19.76 10.15 -4.03
CA LYS A 394 19.85 11.58 -4.29
C LYS A 394 21.19 11.94 -4.93
N MET A 395 21.24 13.05 -5.67
CA MET A 395 22.42 13.51 -6.38
C MET A 395 22.40 15.03 -6.60
N ASN A 396 23.53 15.61 -6.98
CA ASN A 396 23.53 16.94 -7.60
C ASN A 396 22.81 16.87 -8.96
N PRO A 397 22.19 17.98 -9.42
CA PRO A 397 21.56 18.06 -10.74
C PRO A 397 22.48 17.67 -11.91
N ASP A 398 23.78 17.88 -11.75
CA ASP A 398 24.80 17.52 -12.74
C ASP A 398 25.15 16.03 -12.78
N GLY A 399 24.58 15.20 -11.90
CA GLY A 399 24.79 13.75 -11.82
C GLY A 399 25.98 13.32 -10.94
N THR A 400 26.58 14.25 -10.20
CA THR A 400 27.63 13.97 -9.20
C THR A 400 27.06 13.74 -7.80
N GLN A 401 27.88 13.21 -6.89
CA GLN A 401 27.53 12.96 -5.49
C GLN A 401 26.26 12.12 -5.33
N VAL A 402 26.13 11.07 -6.15
CA VAL A 402 25.02 10.12 -6.00
C VAL A 402 25.17 9.42 -4.65
N ARG A 403 24.10 9.40 -3.85
CA ARG A 403 24.03 8.66 -2.59
C ARG A 403 22.74 7.87 -2.54
N ILE A 404 22.84 6.57 -2.30
CA ILE A 404 21.66 5.74 -2.02
C ILE A 404 21.13 6.08 -0.62
N ILE A 405 19.87 6.49 -0.55
CA ILE A 405 19.20 6.92 0.68
C ILE A 405 18.22 5.86 1.21
N GLY A 406 17.91 4.83 0.43
CA GLY A 406 17.06 3.72 0.83
C GLY A 406 17.16 2.56 -0.15
N HIS A 407 16.97 1.33 0.32
CA HIS A 407 17.01 0.15 -0.55
C HIS A 407 16.19 -1.05 -0.03
N GLY A 408 16.05 -2.08 -0.87
CA GLY A 408 15.24 -3.28 -0.58
C GLY A 408 13.74 -3.05 -0.75
N PHE A 409 13.34 -2.20 -1.70
CA PHE A 409 11.95 -1.98 -2.08
C PHE A 409 11.49 -3.10 -3.03
N ARG A 410 10.18 -3.17 -3.33
CA ARG A 410 9.69 -4.01 -4.42
C ARG A 410 9.53 -3.16 -5.68
N ASN A 411 8.57 -2.26 -5.64
CA ASN A 411 8.27 -1.33 -6.70
C ASN A 411 7.74 -0.05 -6.08
N SER A 412 8.67 0.78 -5.59
CA SER A 412 8.30 2.14 -5.25
C SER A 412 8.10 2.90 -6.55
N TYR A 413 6.89 3.40 -6.78
CA TYR A 413 6.55 4.12 -7.99
C TYR A 413 7.12 5.53 -7.90
N GLU A 414 6.71 6.30 -6.92
CA GLU A 414 7.28 7.63 -6.67
C GLU A 414 7.58 7.87 -5.20
N HIS A 415 8.22 9.01 -4.95
CA HIS A 415 8.53 9.50 -3.63
C HIS A 415 8.52 11.02 -3.61
N THR A 416 8.12 11.57 -2.47
CA THR A 416 8.04 13.01 -2.24
C THR A 416 8.98 13.41 -1.10
N VAL A 417 9.54 14.62 -1.18
CA VAL A 417 10.47 15.16 -0.20
C VAL A 417 9.89 16.44 0.38
N THR A 418 9.71 16.47 1.70
CA THR A 418 9.20 17.66 2.38
C THR A 418 10.28 18.72 2.54
N SER A 419 9.90 19.97 2.78
CA SER A 419 10.79 21.08 3.16
C SER A 419 11.53 20.81 4.47
N PHE A 420 11.06 19.86 5.28
CA PHE A 420 11.77 19.38 6.46
C PHE A 420 12.87 18.36 6.14
N GLY A 421 12.92 17.87 4.89
CA GLY A 421 13.87 16.86 4.42
C GLY A 421 13.44 15.43 4.70
N ASP A 422 12.16 15.19 5.01
CA ASP A 422 11.62 13.85 5.17
C ASP A 422 11.17 13.29 3.81
N VAL A 423 11.48 12.02 3.57
CA VAL A 423 11.17 11.33 2.32
C VAL A 423 10.04 10.33 2.56
N PHE A 424 8.97 10.40 1.79
CA PHE A 424 7.87 9.44 1.82
C PHE A 424 7.76 8.73 0.49
N GLN A 425 7.42 7.45 0.54
CA GLN A 425 7.26 6.59 -0.63
C GLN A 425 6.13 5.59 -0.41
N ASN A 426 5.55 5.11 -1.49
CA ASN A 426 4.64 3.97 -1.50
C ASN A 426 5.27 2.82 -2.31
N ASP A 427 4.97 1.57 -1.97
CA ASP A 427 5.66 0.38 -2.50
C ASP A 427 4.66 -0.71 -2.93
N ASN A 428 4.75 -1.15 -4.20
CA ASN A 428 3.73 -1.90 -4.97
C ASN A 428 3.91 -3.45 -5.04
N ASP A 429 3.00 -4.17 -5.73
CA ASP A 429 2.22 -5.38 -5.36
C ASP A 429 2.52 -6.78 -5.99
N ASP A 430 2.48 -7.81 -5.13
CA ASP A 430 2.09 -9.24 -5.28
C ASP A 430 2.32 -9.96 -3.92
N PRO A 431 1.41 -10.80 -3.38
CA PRO A 431 0.33 -10.40 -2.48
C PRO A 431 0.39 -10.95 -1.03
N PRO A 432 -0.22 -10.28 -0.01
CA PRO A 432 -0.66 -8.87 0.05
C PRO A 432 0.04 -8.07 1.17
N ALA A 433 0.85 -7.06 0.82
CA ALA A 433 1.48 -6.16 1.80
C ALA A 433 1.90 -4.79 1.25
N CYS A 434 1.17 -4.19 0.30
CA CYS A 434 1.44 -2.81 -0.12
C CYS A 434 1.49 -1.87 1.08
N ARG A 435 2.33 -0.84 0.97
CA ARG A 435 2.61 0.07 2.09
C ARG A 435 2.86 1.51 1.66
N THR A 436 2.65 2.40 2.61
CA THR A 436 3.18 3.77 2.60
C THR A 436 4.20 3.88 3.72
N THR A 437 5.38 4.42 3.43
CA THR A 437 6.50 4.43 4.37
C THR A 437 7.24 5.76 4.36
N TRP A 438 7.59 6.24 5.56
CA TRP A 438 8.64 7.25 5.71
C TRP A 438 10.02 6.58 5.56
N LEU A 439 10.82 7.04 4.63
CA LEU A 439 12.15 6.52 4.35
C LEU A 439 13.18 7.24 5.21
N MET A 440 13.61 6.58 6.29
CA MET A 440 14.79 7.01 7.03
C MET A 440 16.04 6.80 6.17
N GLU A 441 16.89 7.83 6.09
CA GLU A 441 18.11 7.81 5.27
C GLU A 441 18.95 6.56 5.56
N SER A 442 19.49 5.94 4.52
CA SER A 442 20.23 4.68 4.56
C SER A 442 19.42 3.43 4.93
N GLY A 443 18.10 3.55 5.01
CA GLY A 443 17.20 2.48 5.42
C GLY A 443 17.15 1.26 4.50
N PHE A 444 17.10 0.08 5.10
CA PHE A 444 16.80 -1.17 4.41
C PHE A 444 15.37 -1.62 4.71
N LEU A 445 14.59 -1.90 3.67
CA LEU A 445 13.14 -2.12 3.76
C LEU A 445 12.67 -3.54 3.44
N GLY A 446 13.62 -4.46 3.25
CA GLY A 446 13.42 -5.87 3.56
C GLY A 446 12.73 -6.74 2.51
N PHE A 447 12.50 -6.28 1.27
CA PHE A 447 11.84 -7.12 0.24
C PHE A 447 12.66 -8.36 -0.15
N PHE A 448 13.97 -8.18 -0.38
CA PHE A 448 14.94 -9.27 -0.49
C PHE A 448 15.75 -9.39 0.80
N SER A 449 16.57 -10.43 0.91
CA SER A 449 17.54 -10.56 2.00
C SER A 449 18.58 -9.44 1.94
N PRO A 450 19.31 -9.14 3.03
CA PRO A 450 20.31 -8.06 3.04
C PRO A 450 21.43 -8.19 1.99
N ASP A 451 21.66 -9.40 1.46
CA ASP A 451 22.59 -9.68 0.36
C ASP A 451 21.91 -9.65 -1.03
N GLY A 452 20.61 -9.39 -1.12
CA GLY A 452 19.80 -9.43 -2.34
C GLY A 452 19.56 -10.83 -2.92
N LYS A 453 20.11 -11.89 -2.32
CA LYS A 453 20.18 -13.23 -2.92
C LYS A 453 19.01 -14.15 -2.58
N ARG A 454 18.04 -13.70 -1.77
CA ARG A 454 16.87 -14.50 -1.37
C ARG A 454 15.59 -13.66 -1.30
N GLY A 455 14.52 -14.16 -1.90
CA GLY A 455 13.16 -13.68 -1.73
C GLY A 455 12.68 -13.87 -0.30
N TRP A 456 11.75 -13.02 0.15
CA TRP A 456 11.21 -13.05 1.51
C TRP A 456 10.61 -14.38 1.93
N LYS A 457 9.97 -15.12 1.02
CA LYS A 457 9.41 -16.47 1.29
C LYS A 457 10.47 -17.44 1.79
N ALA A 458 11.73 -17.28 1.36
CA ALA A 458 12.82 -18.14 1.79
C ALA A 458 13.22 -17.92 3.24
N ASP A 459 12.88 -16.76 3.83
CA ASP A 459 13.22 -16.36 5.20
C ASP A 459 11.95 -16.22 6.09
N GLN A 460 10.76 -16.54 5.57
CA GLN A 460 9.50 -16.46 6.32
C GLN A 460 9.53 -17.42 7.52
N ARG A 461 9.17 -16.90 8.70
CA ARG A 461 9.14 -17.67 9.94
C ARG A 461 7.79 -18.41 10.05
N PRO A 462 7.74 -19.61 10.68
CA PRO A 462 6.47 -20.29 10.88
C PRO A 462 5.46 -19.40 11.61
N GLY A 463 4.28 -19.26 11.02
CA GLY A 463 3.22 -18.45 11.59
C GLY A 463 3.39 -16.93 11.48
N GLN A 464 4.40 -16.46 10.75
CA GLN A 464 4.55 -15.04 10.41
C GLN A 464 3.57 -14.68 9.30
N SER A 465 2.84 -13.58 9.47
CA SER A 465 1.94 -13.08 8.43
C SER A 465 2.73 -12.63 7.19
N ILE A 466 2.09 -12.66 6.02
CA ILE A 466 2.70 -12.16 4.78
C ILE A 466 3.20 -10.72 4.93
N PRO A 467 2.42 -9.76 5.48
CA PRO A 467 2.89 -8.40 5.78
C PRO A 467 4.20 -8.33 6.58
N GLN A 468 4.35 -9.18 7.60
CA GLN A 468 5.57 -9.19 8.41
C GLN A 468 6.75 -9.85 7.70
N ALA A 469 6.49 -10.92 6.95
CA ALA A 469 7.52 -11.70 6.26
C ALA A 469 8.06 -10.97 5.02
N GLN A 470 7.16 -10.42 4.20
CA GLN A 470 7.49 -9.72 2.96
C GLN A 470 8.46 -8.57 3.17
N TRP A 471 8.26 -7.82 4.26
CA TRP A 471 9.11 -6.70 4.64
C TRP A 471 10.08 -7.03 5.77
N ARG A 472 10.29 -8.32 6.09
CA ARG A 472 11.23 -8.81 7.11
C ARG A 472 11.20 -8.02 8.43
N GLN A 473 10.00 -7.69 8.91
CA GLN A 473 9.81 -6.75 10.02
C GLN A 473 10.37 -7.24 11.37
N ALA A 474 10.65 -8.53 11.49
CA ALA A 474 11.25 -9.11 12.68
C ALA A 474 12.79 -9.21 12.61
N ASP A 475 13.42 -8.83 11.50
CA ASP A 475 14.85 -8.99 11.28
C ASP A 475 15.63 -7.73 11.70
N PRO A 476 16.89 -7.87 12.18
CA PRO A 476 17.75 -6.73 12.47
C PRO A 476 18.29 -6.04 11.24
N GLY A 477 18.37 -4.72 11.31
CA GLY A 477 18.77 -3.90 10.16
C GLY A 477 17.62 -3.55 9.24
N VAL A 478 16.40 -4.00 9.53
CA VAL A 478 15.20 -3.70 8.74
C VAL A 478 14.37 -2.63 9.43
N LEU A 479 13.98 -1.62 8.65
CA LEU A 479 13.14 -0.52 9.12
C LEU A 479 11.67 -0.92 9.29
N PRO A 480 10.96 -0.31 10.23
CA PRO A 480 9.50 -0.40 10.29
C PRO A 480 8.87 -0.03 8.94
N ALA A 481 7.90 -0.82 8.50
CA ALA A 481 7.29 -0.69 7.17
C ALA A 481 6.30 0.48 7.02
N GLY A 482 6.00 1.24 8.08
CA GLY A 482 4.96 2.28 8.04
C GLY A 482 3.56 1.67 8.04
N ASP A 483 2.65 2.20 7.20
CA ASP A 483 1.30 1.67 7.05
C ASP A 483 1.28 0.55 6.00
N ILE A 484 1.11 -0.71 6.44
CA ILE A 484 0.87 -1.84 5.55
C ILE A 484 -0.64 -2.05 5.44
N TYR A 485 -1.19 -1.85 4.25
CA TYR A 485 -2.63 -1.86 4.06
C TYR A 485 -3.19 -3.06 3.28
N GLY A 486 -2.35 -3.96 2.77
CA GLY A 486 -2.78 -5.19 2.09
C GLY A 486 -2.59 -5.11 0.57
N GLY A 487 -3.50 -5.70 -0.21
CA GLY A 487 -3.42 -5.65 -1.69
C GLY A 487 -3.67 -4.25 -2.24
N GLY A 488 -3.03 -3.90 -3.36
CA GLY A 488 -3.08 -2.55 -3.93
C GLY A 488 -2.22 -2.43 -5.18
N SER A 489 -2.04 -1.22 -5.66
CA SER A 489 -1.19 -0.85 -6.79
C SER A 489 -0.89 0.64 -6.63
N PRO A 490 -0.08 1.00 -5.61
CA PRO A 490 0.27 2.39 -5.37
C PRO A 490 1.06 2.97 -6.54
N THR A 491 0.85 4.26 -6.78
CA THR A 491 1.42 5.03 -7.90
C THR A 491 1.94 6.38 -7.38
N GLY A 492 1.58 7.53 -7.96
CA GLY A 492 2.11 8.84 -7.53
C GLY A 492 1.85 9.19 -6.05
N ILE A 493 2.70 10.07 -5.51
CA ILE A 493 2.69 10.49 -4.11
C ILE A 493 3.15 11.95 -3.98
N ALA A 494 2.42 12.75 -3.20
CA ALA A 494 2.76 14.17 -2.99
C ALA A 494 2.52 14.63 -1.56
N TYR A 495 3.22 15.69 -1.15
CA TYR A 495 3.09 16.30 0.16
C TYR A 495 2.66 17.76 0.05
N TYR A 496 1.54 18.12 0.70
CA TYR A 496 0.98 19.46 0.66
C TYR A 496 1.44 20.29 1.85
N GLU A 497 2.20 21.36 1.60
CA GLU A 497 2.84 22.18 2.62
C GLU A 497 2.23 23.58 2.77
N ASN A 498 1.77 24.11 1.65
CA ASN A 498 1.17 25.42 1.49
C ASN A 498 0.46 25.46 0.12
N GLY A 499 -0.36 26.48 -0.12
CA GLY A 499 -1.08 26.64 -1.39
C GLY A 499 -2.51 27.15 -1.17
N ALA A 500 -3.43 26.69 -2.03
CA ALA A 500 -4.82 27.14 -2.07
C ALA A 500 -5.73 26.44 -1.06
N LEU A 501 -5.48 25.18 -0.71
CA LEU A 501 -6.29 24.43 0.24
C LEU A 501 -6.28 25.06 1.64
N PRO A 502 -7.36 24.92 2.43
CA PRO A 502 -7.43 25.38 3.80
C PRO A 502 -6.25 24.88 4.66
N SER A 503 -5.82 25.69 5.62
CA SER A 503 -4.61 25.43 6.44
C SER A 503 -4.60 24.08 7.15
N LYS A 504 -5.79 23.49 7.44
CA LYS A 504 -5.93 22.15 8.03
C LYS A 504 -5.31 21.02 7.17
N TYR A 505 -5.11 21.27 5.88
CA TYR A 505 -4.46 20.32 4.96
C TYR A 505 -2.94 20.49 4.89
N SER A 506 -2.37 21.52 5.53
CA SER A 506 -0.90 21.67 5.61
C SER A 506 -0.33 20.46 6.35
N GLY A 507 0.64 19.79 5.74
CA GLY A 507 1.18 18.52 6.22
C GLY A 507 0.46 17.27 5.73
N LEU A 508 -0.46 17.40 4.76
CA LEU A 508 -1.15 16.26 4.14
C LEU A 508 -0.21 15.54 3.17
N LEU A 509 0.10 14.28 3.48
CA LEU A 509 0.69 13.33 2.53
C LEU A 509 -0.44 12.63 1.77
N MET A 510 -0.36 12.62 0.44
CA MET A 510 -1.29 11.96 -0.46
C MET A 510 -0.59 10.82 -1.18
N SER A 511 -1.19 9.64 -1.21
CA SER A 511 -0.68 8.48 -1.95
C SER A 511 -1.78 7.94 -2.86
N CYS A 512 -1.56 8.00 -4.17
CA CYS A 512 -2.43 7.36 -5.14
C CYS A 512 -2.40 5.84 -4.96
N GLU A 513 -3.57 5.24 -5.03
CA GLU A 513 -3.76 3.81 -4.90
C GLU A 513 -4.75 3.35 -5.97
N ALA A 514 -4.19 3.08 -7.15
CA ALA A 514 -4.91 2.78 -8.37
C ALA A 514 -5.77 1.51 -8.24
N GLY A 515 -5.28 0.50 -7.50
CA GLY A 515 -5.98 -0.76 -7.31
C GLY A 515 -7.24 -0.62 -6.45
N ARG A 516 -7.27 0.37 -5.55
CA ARG A 516 -8.43 0.65 -4.68
C ARG A 516 -9.22 1.88 -5.07
N LYS A 517 -8.88 2.51 -6.21
CA LYS A 517 -9.63 3.63 -6.78
C LYS A 517 -9.73 4.80 -5.77
N VAL A 518 -8.61 5.09 -5.10
CA VAL A 518 -8.53 6.04 -3.98
C VAL A 518 -7.20 6.77 -3.99
N VAL A 519 -7.20 8.01 -3.50
CA VAL A 519 -6.01 8.70 -3.03
C VAL A 519 -6.08 8.70 -1.51
N PHE A 520 -5.16 7.99 -0.86
CA PHE A 520 -5.05 7.98 0.59
C PHE A 520 -4.47 9.29 1.11
N GLY A 521 -4.96 9.74 2.26
CA GLY A 521 -4.40 10.85 3.03
C GLY A 521 -3.74 10.37 4.32
N TYR A 522 -2.67 11.05 4.72
CA TYR A 522 -2.00 10.89 6.02
C TYR A 522 -1.59 12.26 6.55
N PHE A 523 -1.58 12.41 7.87
CA PHE A 523 -0.91 13.52 8.54
C PHE A 523 0.24 12.96 9.38
N PRO A 524 1.46 12.84 8.82
CA PRO A 524 2.59 12.26 9.54
C PRO A 524 2.90 13.03 10.82
N LYS A 525 3.05 12.31 11.94
CA LYS A 525 3.35 12.90 13.24
C LYS A 525 4.47 12.15 13.94
N PHE A 526 5.34 12.86 14.64
CA PHE A 526 6.36 12.18 15.43
C PHE A 526 5.73 11.39 16.57
N LYS A 527 6.16 10.14 16.67
CA LYS A 527 5.97 9.27 17.81
C LYS A 527 7.35 8.79 18.25
N LYS A 528 7.95 9.51 19.21
CA LYS A 528 9.38 9.40 19.54
C LYS A 528 10.23 9.64 18.30
N SER A 529 11.12 8.72 17.92
CA SER A 529 11.94 8.86 16.71
C SER A 529 11.25 8.43 15.42
N ALA A 530 10.04 7.84 15.46
CA ALA A 530 9.33 7.40 14.25
C ALA A 530 8.30 8.45 13.80
N LEU A 531 7.89 8.38 12.53
CA LEU A 531 6.70 9.06 12.02
C LEU A 531 5.54 8.07 11.92
N SER A 532 4.41 8.36 12.60
CA SER A 532 3.18 7.59 12.46
C SER A 532 2.45 7.96 11.17
N LEU A 533 1.84 6.97 10.52
CA LEU A 533 1.10 7.12 9.28
C LEU A 533 -0.33 6.61 9.50
N ASP A 534 -1.18 7.48 10.05
CA ASP A 534 -2.60 7.19 10.26
C ASP A 534 -3.37 7.51 8.98
N ARG A 535 -3.80 6.46 8.26
CA ARG A 535 -4.42 6.55 6.95
C ARG A 535 -5.90 6.92 7.01
N PHE A 536 -6.36 7.69 6.02
CA PHE A 536 -7.77 7.85 5.67
C PHE A 536 -7.95 7.92 4.15
N ASP A 537 -9.18 7.76 3.66
CA ASP A 537 -9.53 7.95 2.25
C ASP A 537 -9.72 9.47 2.02
N PHE A 538 -8.78 10.13 1.33
CA PHE A 538 -8.86 11.57 1.06
C PHE A 538 -9.78 11.84 -0.15
N ILE A 539 -9.53 11.15 -1.26
CA ILE A 539 -10.34 11.23 -2.48
C ILE A 539 -10.65 9.81 -2.95
N LYS A 540 -11.88 9.53 -3.40
CA LYS A 540 -12.27 8.18 -3.82
C LYS A 540 -13.35 8.20 -4.88
N SER A 541 -13.38 7.17 -5.73
CA SER A 541 -14.53 6.91 -6.60
C SER A 541 -15.82 6.64 -5.81
N LYS A 542 -16.96 7.18 -6.28
CA LYS A 542 -18.33 6.97 -5.76
C LYS A 542 -18.98 5.70 -6.32
N GLY A 543 -18.17 4.70 -6.66
CA GLY A 543 -18.63 3.39 -7.13
C GLY A 543 -18.13 3.01 -8.52
N SER A 544 -17.59 3.94 -9.31
CA SER A 544 -16.99 3.62 -10.61
C SER A 544 -15.71 2.80 -10.46
N ASN A 545 -15.56 1.79 -11.31
CA ASN A 545 -14.36 0.97 -11.40
C ASN A 545 -13.23 1.61 -12.22
N PHE A 546 -13.48 2.73 -12.90
CA PHE A 546 -12.57 3.29 -13.90
C PHE A 546 -11.65 4.39 -13.37
N PHE A 547 -11.86 4.89 -12.15
CA PHE A 547 -10.95 5.85 -11.52
C PHE A 547 -9.62 5.19 -11.15
N ARG A 548 -8.59 5.37 -11.96
CA ARG A 548 -7.25 4.81 -11.79
C ARG A 548 -6.25 5.95 -11.59
N PRO A 549 -6.16 6.53 -10.36
CA PRO A 549 -5.22 7.61 -10.10
C PRO A 549 -3.79 7.12 -10.36
N SER A 550 -3.16 7.64 -11.41
CA SER A 550 -1.78 7.34 -11.77
C SER A 550 -0.81 8.28 -11.06
N ASP A 551 -1.23 9.52 -10.80
CA ASP A 551 -0.36 10.50 -10.17
C ASP A 551 -1.12 11.61 -9.43
N VAL A 552 -0.46 12.27 -8.48
CA VAL A 552 -0.95 13.44 -7.74
C VAL A 552 0.17 14.46 -7.56
N MET A 553 -0.11 15.74 -7.80
CA MET A 553 0.85 16.82 -7.58
C MET A 553 0.21 18.07 -6.97
N VAL A 554 1.06 18.96 -6.45
CA VAL A 554 0.67 20.31 -6.00
C VAL A 554 1.05 21.31 -7.09
N GLY A 555 0.06 21.98 -7.69
CA GLY A 555 0.27 22.95 -8.75
C GLY A 555 0.92 24.25 -8.26
N ALA A 556 1.47 25.04 -9.19
CA ALA A 556 2.08 26.33 -8.86
C ALA A 556 1.07 27.37 -8.33
N ASP A 557 -0.21 27.19 -8.64
CA ASP A 557 -1.35 27.96 -8.11
C ASP A 557 -1.79 27.48 -6.71
N GLY A 558 -1.20 26.39 -6.20
CA GLY A 558 -1.48 25.80 -4.91
C GLY A 558 -2.69 24.88 -4.86
N ALA A 559 -3.35 24.58 -5.99
CA ALA A 559 -4.36 23.53 -6.05
C ALA A 559 -3.68 22.14 -6.14
N LEU A 560 -4.46 21.10 -5.90
CA LEU A 560 -4.04 19.72 -6.13
C LEU A 560 -4.50 19.25 -7.51
N TYR A 561 -3.67 18.47 -8.18
CA TYR A 561 -4.00 17.85 -9.45
C TYR A 561 -3.83 16.35 -9.34
N VAL A 562 -4.80 15.58 -9.81
CA VAL A 562 -4.76 14.11 -9.85
C VAL A 562 -4.92 13.64 -11.28
N ALA A 563 -3.93 12.94 -11.80
CA ALA A 563 -4.01 12.27 -13.09
C ALA A 563 -4.72 10.93 -12.92
N ASP A 564 -5.72 10.70 -13.75
CA ASP A 564 -6.45 9.46 -13.88
C ASP A 564 -6.10 8.81 -15.21
N TRP A 565 -5.52 7.62 -15.16
CA TRP A 565 -5.25 6.79 -16.33
C TRP A 565 -6.54 6.31 -17.00
N PHE A 566 -7.65 6.24 -16.26
CA PHE A 566 -8.94 5.77 -16.72
C PHE A 566 -8.90 4.30 -17.19
N ASP A 567 -8.90 3.35 -16.25
CA ASP A 567 -9.00 1.90 -16.56
C ASP A 567 -9.56 1.13 -15.36
N SER A 568 -10.29 0.05 -15.64
CA SER A 568 -10.74 -0.89 -14.60
C SER A 568 -9.59 -1.76 -14.09
N GLY A 569 -8.64 -2.12 -14.96
CA GLY A 569 -7.47 -2.95 -14.63
C GLY A 569 -6.30 -2.20 -14.01
N VAL A 570 -5.48 -2.94 -13.24
CA VAL A 570 -4.20 -2.49 -12.68
C VAL A 570 -3.13 -3.58 -12.79
N GLY A 571 -1.84 -3.20 -12.72
CA GLY A 571 -0.70 -4.11 -12.79
C GLY A 571 -0.24 -4.45 -14.22
N GLY A 572 0.99 -4.97 -14.33
CA GLY A 572 1.83 -5.09 -15.54
C GLY A 572 1.29 -5.80 -16.79
N HIS A 573 0.00 -6.17 -16.83
CA HIS A 573 -0.67 -6.80 -17.97
C HIS A 573 -2.10 -6.27 -18.27
N ASN A 574 -2.67 -5.42 -17.42
CA ASN A 574 -4.10 -5.07 -17.45
C ASN A 574 -4.36 -3.60 -17.84
N ASP A 575 -3.76 -3.13 -18.94
CA ASP A 575 -4.18 -1.93 -19.65
C ASP A 575 -5.16 -2.33 -20.77
N ASN A 576 -6.45 -2.17 -20.53
CA ASN A 576 -7.52 -2.72 -21.36
C ASN A 576 -8.29 -1.66 -22.15
N ASP A 577 -8.10 -0.39 -21.82
CA ASP A 577 -8.70 0.73 -22.55
C ASP A 577 -8.00 0.93 -23.92
N GLU A 578 -8.73 0.69 -25.00
CA GLU A 578 -8.26 0.97 -26.36
C GLU A 578 -8.42 2.45 -26.74
N SER A 579 -9.16 3.24 -25.96
CA SER A 579 -9.43 4.65 -26.26
C SER A 579 -8.32 5.62 -25.83
N LEU A 580 -7.33 5.11 -25.07
CA LEU A 580 -6.18 5.88 -24.57
C LEU A 580 -6.57 7.04 -23.67
N SER A 581 -7.69 6.88 -22.97
CA SER A 581 -8.28 7.90 -22.13
C SER A 581 -7.37 8.35 -21.01
N GLY A 582 -7.64 9.56 -20.54
CA GLY A 582 -7.05 10.10 -19.34
C GLY A 582 -7.76 11.38 -18.94
N THR A 583 -7.79 11.66 -17.64
CA THR A 583 -8.38 12.89 -17.10
C THR A 583 -7.46 13.46 -16.02
N ILE A 584 -7.26 14.77 -16.02
CA ILE A 584 -6.63 15.47 -14.90
C ILE A 584 -7.72 16.19 -14.12
N TYR A 585 -7.92 15.78 -12.88
CA TYR A 585 -8.83 16.45 -11.95
C TYR A 585 -8.07 17.50 -11.15
N ARG A 586 -8.67 18.68 -10.99
CA ARG A 586 -8.24 19.70 -10.03
C ARG A 586 -9.08 19.59 -8.76
N ILE A 587 -8.41 19.60 -7.62
CA ILE A 587 -9.01 19.64 -6.29
C ILE A 587 -8.57 20.93 -5.59
N ALA A 588 -9.54 21.76 -5.24
CA ALA A 588 -9.31 23.08 -4.70
C ALA A 588 -10.47 23.50 -3.75
N PRO A 589 -10.35 24.60 -2.99
CA PRO A 589 -11.50 25.18 -2.29
C PRO A 589 -12.64 25.51 -3.26
N LYS A 590 -13.88 25.49 -2.77
CA LYS A 590 -15.05 25.84 -3.59
C LYS A 590 -14.94 27.25 -4.17
N GLY A 591 -15.15 27.38 -5.49
CA GLY A 591 -15.07 28.65 -6.19
C GLY A 591 -13.64 29.17 -6.38
N PHE A 592 -12.65 28.27 -6.31
CA PHE A 592 -11.25 28.61 -6.49
C PHE A 592 -10.99 29.21 -7.88
N LYS A 593 -10.14 30.24 -7.91
CA LYS A 593 -9.64 30.86 -9.13
C LYS A 593 -8.11 30.78 -9.11
N PRO A 594 -7.46 30.16 -10.11
CA PRO A 594 -6.01 30.05 -10.14
C PRO A 594 -5.35 31.42 -10.06
N GLN A 595 -4.39 31.56 -9.14
CA GLN A 595 -3.57 32.75 -9.03
C GLN A 595 -2.13 32.36 -8.77
N ILE A 596 -1.27 32.72 -9.71
CA ILE A 596 0.16 32.44 -9.64
C ILE A 596 0.90 33.77 -9.53
N PRO A 597 1.66 33.99 -8.44
CA PRO A 597 2.45 35.20 -8.29
C PRO A 597 3.48 35.33 -9.40
N GLN A 598 3.45 36.46 -10.13
CA GLN A 598 4.45 36.77 -11.13
C GLN A 598 5.83 36.96 -10.47
N ALA A 599 6.83 36.24 -10.96
CA ALA A 599 8.17 36.23 -10.38
C ALA A 599 9.24 36.22 -11.48
N ASP A 600 10.12 37.21 -11.49
CA ASP A 600 11.31 37.17 -12.35
C ASP A 600 12.38 36.25 -11.71
N PRO A 601 12.65 35.06 -12.29
CA PRO A 601 13.57 34.08 -11.71
C PRO A 601 15.01 34.57 -11.65
N LYS A 602 15.37 35.71 -12.28
CA LYS A 602 16.72 36.28 -12.29
C LYS A 602 16.97 37.25 -11.14
N THR A 603 15.92 37.68 -10.43
CA THR A 603 16.04 38.64 -9.33
C THR A 603 15.93 37.95 -7.97
N ILE A 604 16.59 38.50 -6.94
CA ILE A 604 16.44 38.00 -5.56
C ILE A 604 14.97 38.04 -5.12
N LYS A 605 14.23 39.09 -5.49
CA LYS A 605 12.80 39.23 -5.13
C LYS A 605 11.96 38.11 -5.77
N GLY A 606 12.10 37.90 -7.08
CA GLY A 606 11.37 36.83 -7.76
C GLY A 606 11.79 35.45 -7.26
N ALA A 607 13.08 35.23 -7.01
CA ALA A 607 13.56 33.95 -6.48
C ALA A 607 13.04 33.64 -5.06
N ILE A 608 12.82 34.65 -4.21
CA ILE A 608 12.13 34.47 -2.92
C ILE A 608 10.67 34.03 -3.14
N THR A 609 9.97 34.66 -4.09
CA THR A 609 8.61 34.25 -4.47
C THR A 609 8.58 32.80 -4.95
N LEU A 610 9.50 32.39 -5.83
CA LEU A 610 9.62 31.02 -6.31
C LEU A 610 9.95 30.04 -5.19
N LEU A 611 10.91 30.35 -4.31
CA LEU A 611 11.25 29.51 -3.14
C LEU A 611 10.04 29.30 -2.21
N SER A 612 9.10 30.23 -2.19
CA SER A 612 7.87 30.19 -1.39
C SER A 612 6.72 29.47 -2.09
N SER A 613 6.90 29.07 -3.35
CA SER A 613 5.89 28.37 -4.16
C SER A 613 5.38 27.10 -3.49
N PRO A 614 4.11 26.72 -3.69
CA PRO A 614 3.59 25.42 -3.29
C PRO A 614 4.09 24.26 -4.15
N ALA A 615 4.58 24.48 -5.38
CA ALA A 615 5.08 23.42 -6.26
C ALA A 615 6.59 23.14 -6.00
N GLN A 616 6.95 21.87 -5.80
CA GLN A 616 8.28 21.46 -5.33
C GLN A 616 9.42 21.81 -6.31
N ASN A 617 9.19 21.57 -7.59
CA ASN A 617 10.10 21.88 -8.69
C ASN A 617 10.27 23.40 -8.90
N VAL A 618 9.22 24.21 -8.72
CA VAL A 618 9.28 25.68 -8.81
C VAL A 618 10.11 26.28 -7.67
N ARG A 619 9.98 25.72 -6.45
CA ARG A 619 10.83 26.12 -5.30
C ARG A 619 12.31 25.93 -5.60
N PHE A 620 12.66 24.86 -6.29
CA PHE A 620 14.04 24.53 -6.64
C PHE A 620 14.67 25.58 -7.56
N VAL A 621 13.92 26.13 -8.51
CA VAL A 621 14.38 27.25 -9.35
C VAL A 621 14.72 28.47 -8.49
N GLY A 622 13.84 28.83 -7.54
CA GLY A 622 14.10 29.91 -6.59
C GLY A 622 15.34 29.64 -5.71
N PHE A 623 15.49 28.40 -5.24
CA PHE A 623 16.63 27.96 -4.44
C PHE A 623 17.96 28.13 -5.18
N GLU A 624 18.07 27.61 -6.41
CA GLU A 624 19.32 27.69 -7.17
C GLU A 624 19.69 29.13 -7.55
N THR A 625 18.71 29.98 -7.90
CA THR A 625 18.98 31.42 -8.12
C THR A 625 19.52 32.09 -6.85
N LEU A 626 18.89 31.86 -5.69
CA LEU A 626 19.32 32.50 -4.44
C LEU A 626 20.69 31.99 -4.01
N LYS A 627 20.96 30.69 -4.15
CA LYS A 627 22.26 30.07 -3.90
C LYS A 627 23.35 30.69 -4.79
N ALA A 628 23.07 30.88 -6.09
CA ALA A 628 24.00 31.53 -7.01
C ALA A 628 24.30 33.00 -6.65
N ASN A 629 23.39 33.68 -5.96
CA ASN A 629 23.61 35.03 -5.45
C ASN A 629 24.46 35.09 -4.15
N GLY A 630 24.69 33.93 -3.51
CA GLY A 630 25.56 33.79 -2.35
C GLY A 630 25.20 34.75 -1.20
N PRO A 631 26.19 35.41 -0.55
CA PRO A 631 25.95 36.28 0.60
C PRO A 631 24.95 37.42 0.37
N LYS A 632 24.78 37.89 -0.89
CA LYS A 632 23.84 38.96 -1.22
C LYS A 632 22.37 38.58 -0.97
N ALA A 633 22.05 37.28 -1.01
CA ALA A 633 20.70 36.78 -0.76
C ALA A 633 20.37 36.66 0.74
N ILE A 634 21.37 36.66 1.64
CA ILE A 634 21.17 36.41 3.08
C ILE A 634 20.11 37.32 3.71
N PRO A 635 20.11 38.66 3.50
CA PRO A 635 19.10 39.52 4.13
C PRO A 635 17.67 39.20 3.69
N ALA A 636 17.48 38.72 2.46
CA ALA A 636 16.17 38.36 1.93
C ALA A 636 15.73 36.97 2.43
N VAL A 637 16.63 35.98 2.37
CA VAL A 637 16.36 34.61 2.84
C VAL A 637 16.14 34.56 4.35
N ARG A 638 16.92 35.33 5.13
CA ARG A 638 16.76 35.39 6.59
C ARG A 638 15.37 35.85 7.03
N LYS A 639 14.72 36.74 6.28
CA LYS A 639 13.35 37.19 6.58
C LYS A 639 12.32 36.07 6.47
N LEU A 640 12.57 35.02 5.70
CA LEU A 640 11.68 33.87 5.59
C LEU A 640 11.66 33.02 6.87
N LEU A 641 12.63 33.17 7.78
CA LEU A 641 12.59 32.53 9.09
C LEU A 641 11.41 33.03 9.96
N ASP A 642 10.90 34.23 9.67
CA ASP A 642 9.73 34.82 10.36
C ASP A 642 8.41 34.56 9.59
N HIS A 643 8.43 33.75 8.52
CA HIS A 643 7.25 33.50 7.70
C HIS A 643 6.17 32.72 8.48
N PRO A 644 4.86 33.00 8.34
CA PRO A 644 3.82 32.31 9.14
C PRO A 644 3.66 30.81 8.86
N ASN A 645 4.16 30.32 7.73
CA ASN A 645 4.18 28.90 7.37
C ASN A 645 5.56 28.29 7.64
N GLU A 646 5.60 27.26 8.51
CA GLU A 646 6.82 26.58 8.96
C GLU A 646 7.59 25.86 7.84
N TYR A 647 6.93 25.38 6.80
CA TYR A 647 7.60 24.75 5.67
C TYR A 647 8.41 25.79 4.86
N VAL A 648 7.89 27.02 4.74
CA VAL A 648 8.63 28.11 4.10
C VAL A 648 9.82 28.55 4.97
N GLN A 649 9.67 28.57 6.29
CA GLN A 649 10.80 28.80 7.21
C GLN A 649 11.88 27.72 7.02
N ALA A 650 11.48 26.45 6.91
CA ALA A 650 12.41 25.34 6.71
C ALA A 650 13.24 25.47 5.42
N ARG A 651 12.64 25.93 4.32
CA ARG A 651 13.35 26.19 3.05
C ARG A 651 14.47 27.22 3.24
N ALA A 652 14.25 28.23 4.08
CA ALA A 652 15.28 29.21 4.42
C ALA A 652 16.41 28.60 5.26
N LEU A 653 16.08 27.73 6.23
CA LEU A 653 17.08 27.01 7.04
C LEU A 653 18.01 26.15 6.19
N TRP A 654 17.49 25.48 5.15
CA TRP A 654 18.30 24.70 4.22
C TRP A 654 19.25 25.54 3.38
N LEU A 655 18.77 26.69 2.91
CA LEU A 655 19.52 27.53 1.98
C LEU A 655 20.59 28.40 2.68
N LEU A 656 20.29 28.96 3.85
CA LEU A 656 21.18 29.91 4.54
C LEU A 656 22.64 29.43 4.65
N PRO A 657 22.95 28.20 5.10
CA PRO A 657 24.33 27.73 5.24
C PRO A 657 25.09 27.67 3.91
N LEU A 658 24.38 27.53 2.78
CA LEU A 658 24.96 27.51 1.44
C LEU A 658 25.26 28.92 0.90
N LEU A 659 24.77 29.98 1.56
CA LEU A 659 25.02 31.37 1.18
C LEU A 659 26.32 31.94 1.79
N GLY A 660 27.02 31.17 2.62
CA GLY A 660 28.31 31.53 3.22
C GLY A 660 28.33 31.54 4.75
N ASN A 661 29.46 31.97 5.32
CA ASN A 661 29.76 31.85 6.75
C ASN A 661 28.73 32.54 7.68
N GLU A 662 28.12 33.65 7.25
CA GLU A 662 27.07 34.31 8.03
C GLU A 662 25.83 33.43 8.14
N GLY A 663 25.40 32.79 7.04
CA GLY A 663 24.28 31.85 7.07
C GLY A 663 24.56 30.60 7.90
N VAL A 664 25.80 30.07 7.84
CA VAL A 664 26.24 28.97 8.73
C VAL A 664 26.12 29.37 10.21
N LYS A 665 26.50 30.59 10.57
CA LYS A 665 26.38 31.10 11.95
C LYS A 665 24.92 31.17 12.39
N VAL A 666 24.03 31.71 11.54
CA VAL A 666 22.59 31.80 11.84
C VAL A 666 22.01 30.43 12.14
N VAL A 667 22.23 29.45 11.26
CA VAL A 667 21.66 28.11 11.43
C VAL A 667 22.34 27.34 12.56
N SER A 668 23.63 27.58 12.82
CA SER A 668 24.33 27.00 13.98
C SER A 668 23.74 27.46 15.31
N SER A 669 23.34 28.73 15.43
CA SER A 669 22.61 29.21 16.62
C SER A 669 21.24 28.56 16.76
N ILE A 670 20.52 28.34 15.65
CA ILE A 670 19.22 27.66 15.69
C ILE A 670 19.37 26.22 16.19
N LEU A 671 20.41 25.50 15.74
CA LEU A 671 20.71 24.15 16.19
C LEU A 671 20.90 24.05 17.71
N THR A 672 21.49 25.06 18.36
CA THR A 672 21.81 25.02 19.79
C THR A 672 20.77 25.71 20.68
N ASP A 673 20.13 26.77 20.18
CA ASP A 673 19.39 27.71 21.02
C ASP A 673 17.87 27.58 20.84
N SER A 674 17.40 27.05 19.71
CA SER A 674 15.96 26.91 19.44
C SER A 674 15.31 25.92 20.40
N GLN A 675 14.14 26.30 20.92
CA GLN A 675 13.32 25.41 21.75
C GLN A 675 12.49 24.44 20.90
N ASN A 676 12.35 24.70 19.61
CA ASN A 676 11.59 23.86 18.68
C ASN A 676 12.49 22.71 18.17
N GLU A 677 12.10 21.47 18.48
CA GLU A 677 12.87 20.29 18.04
C GLU A 677 12.93 20.14 16.52
N GLN A 678 11.89 20.59 15.80
CA GLN A 678 11.84 20.53 14.34
C GLN A 678 12.85 21.49 13.71
N GLU A 679 12.99 22.70 14.25
CA GLU A 679 14.01 23.66 13.80
C GLU A 679 15.42 23.13 14.03
N ARG A 680 15.69 22.54 15.20
CA ARG A 680 17.00 21.90 15.49
C ARG A 680 17.27 20.74 14.55
N LEU A 681 16.27 19.91 14.25
CA LEU A 681 16.35 18.81 13.30
C LEU A 681 16.76 19.28 11.91
N ILE A 682 16.06 20.29 11.38
CA ILE A 682 16.33 20.86 10.06
C ILE A 682 17.69 21.54 10.05
N ALA A 683 18.03 22.31 11.09
CA ALA A 683 19.33 22.96 11.22
C ALA A 683 20.49 21.96 11.18
N PHE A 684 20.37 20.82 11.87
CA PHE A 684 21.36 19.75 11.82
C PHE A 684 21.51 19.20 10.40
N ARG A 685 20.39 18.87 9.73
CA ARG A 685 20.38 18.35 8.36
C ARG A 685 20.98 19.34 7.36
N ALA A 686 20.61 20.62 7.46
CA ALA A 686 21.07 21.71 6.60
C ALA A 686 22.57 21.98 6.74
N LEU A 687 23.08 22.06 7.98
CA LEU A 687 24.51 22.25 8.24
C LEU A 687 25.33 21.07 7.74
N ARG A 688 24.84 19.83 7.92
CA ARG A 688 25.47 18.63 7.37
C ARG A 688 25.53 18.68 5.84
N ASN A 689 24.45 19.08 5.18
CA ASN A 689 24.41 19.23 3.71
C ASN A 689 25.36 20.32 3.20
N ALA A 690 25.53 21.41 3.96
CA ALA A 690 26.50 22.47 3.68
C ALA A 690 27.96 22.09 4.00
N GLY A 691 28.23 20.81 4.29
CA GLY A 691 29.59 20.29 4.48
C GLY A 691 30.23 20.63 5.83
N GLN A 692 29.45 21.02 6.84
CA GLN A 692 30.00 21.19 8.19
C GLN A 692 30.42 19.84 8.77
N ASP A 693 31.50 19.82 9.58
CA ASP A 693 32.02 18.57 10.16
C ASP A 693 30.98 17.89 11.05
N VAL A 694 30.72 16.62 10.76
CA VAL A 694 29.67 15.84 11.43
C VAL A 694 29.95 15.65 12.91
N ILE A 695 31.21 15.45 13.31
CA ILE A 695 31.57 15.27 14.72
C ILE A 695 31.31 16.57 15.49
N ASP A 696 31.67 17.71 14.91
CA ASP A 696 31.38 19.01 15.51
C ASP A 696 29.87 19.22 15.69
N LEU A 697 29.05 18.87 14.69
CA LEU A 697 27.59 18.96 14.79
C LEU A 697 27.03 18.03 15.86
N VAL A 698 27.43 16.75 15.87
CA VAL A 698 26.95 15.75 16.84
C VAL A 698 27.38 16.13 18.26
N SER A 699 28.58 16.70 18.44
CA SER A 699 29.07 17.13 19.75
C SER A 699 28.19 18.20 20.41
N LYS A 700 27.54 19.05 19.62
CA LYS A 700 26.62 20.10 20.09
C LYS A 700 25.30 19.53 20.63
N LEU A 701 24.98 18.28 20.31
CA LEU A 701 23.73 17.61 20.68
C LEU A 701 23.86 16.76 21.97
N SER A 702 24.90 16.97 22.78
CA SER A 702 25.14 16.16 23.98
C SER A 702 24.01 16.19 25.02
N LYS A 703 23.14 17.21 24.98
CA LYS A 703 21.97 17.38 25.86
C LYS A 703 20.64 17.25 25.13
N GLU A 704 20.64 16.76 23.88
CA GLU A 704 19.43 16.70 23.06
C GLU A 704 18.42 15.69 23.63
N THR A 705 17.21 16.17 23.90
CA THR A 705 16.13 15.37 24.49
C THR A 705 15.21 14.78 23.43
N SER A 706 15.16 15.34 22.22
CA SER A 706 14.36 14.84 21.11
C SER A 706 14.97 13.57 20.51
N ALA A 707 14.20 12.48 20.54
CA ALA A 707 14.59 11.21 19.92
C ALA A 707 14.75 11.35 18.39
N ALA A 708 13.98 12.24 17.74
CA ALA A 708 14.10 12.50 16.30
C ALA A 708 15.42 13.19 15.93
N VAL A 709 15.85 14.18 16.73
CA VAL A 709 17.15 14.88 16.49
C VAL A 709 18.33 13.94 16.78
N ARG A 710 18.27 13.18 17.88
CA ARG A 710 19.30 12.16 18.19
C ARG A 710 19.38 11.07 17.10
N ARG A 711 18.24 10.69 16.50
CA ARG A 711 18.19 9.74 15.38
C ARG A 711 18.98 10.29 14.17
N GLU A 712 18.81 11.55 13.80
CA GLU A 712 19.61 12.15 12.71
C GLU A 712 21.11 12.21 13.05
N ALA A 713 21.45 12.51 14.30
CA ALA A 713 22.83 12.47 14.77
C ALA A 713 23.43 11.06 14.60
N ALA A 714 22.68 10.01 14.94
CA ALA A 714 23.09 8.63 14.75
C ALA A 714 23.31 8.27 13.27
N LEU A 715 22.39 8.67 12.38
CA LEU A 715 22.50 8.41 10.93
C LEU A 715 23.73 9.11 10.32
N ALA A 716 24.04 10.33 10.76
CA ALA A 716 25.19 11.07 10.26
C ALA A 716 26.54 10.40 10.58
N LEU A 717 26.60 9.56 11.63
CA LEU A 717 27.81 8.85 12.02
C LEU A 717 28.14 7.64 11.14
N ARG A 718 27.25 7.20 10.23
CA ARG A 718 27.41 6.00 9.39
C ARG A 718 28.76 5.93 8.70
N ASP A 719 29.18 7.03 8.06
CA ASP A 719 30.36 7.06 7.18
C ASP A 719 31.59 7.70 7.86
N ILE A 720 31.50 7.99 9.15
CA ILE A 720 32.62 8.50 9.95
C ILE A 720 33.59 7.35 10.29
N PRO A 721 34.91 7.57 10.47
CA PRO A 721 35.80 6.52 10.96
C PRO A 721 35.42 6.00 12.36
N SER A 722 35.60 4.70 12.60
CA SER A 722 35.22 4.01 13.85
C SER A 722 35.65 4.77 15.11
N GLU A 723 36.94 5.12 15.22
CA GLU A 723 37.51 5.77 16.41
C GLU A 723 36.85 7.11 16.75
N ARG A 724 36.45 7.89 15.72
CA ARG A 724 35.82 9.20 15.89
C ARG A 724 34.35 9.09 16.30
N LYS A 725 33.63 8.05 15.87
CA LYS A 725 32.18 7.92 16.13
C LYS A 725 31.84 7.21 17.44
N LEU A 726 32.73 6.35 17.95
CA LEU A 726 32.44 5.47 19.09
C LEU A 726 31.93 6.19 20.35
N PRO A 727 32.54 7.31 20.82
CA PRO A 727 32.06 8.00 22.01
C PRO A 727 30.62 8.52 21.87
N TYR A 728 30.30 9.07 20.70
CA TYR A 728 28.97 9.60 20.41
C TYR A 728 27.94 8.50 20.22
N LEU A 729 28.28 7.42 19.51
CA LEU A 729 27.40 6.26 19.38
C LEU A 729 27.10 5.59 20.71
N SER A 730 28.07 5.50 21.62
CA SER A 730 27.84 4.95 22.96
C SER A 730 26.79 5.78 23.71
N SER A 731 26.94 7.11 23.72
CA SER A 731 25.97 8.01 24.36
C SER A 731 24.58 7.94 23.72
N LEU A 732 24.51 7.84 22.39
CA LEU A 732 23.23 7.70 21.68
C LEU A 732 22.56 6.35 21.98
N LEU A 733 23.31 5.26 22.02
CA LEU A 733 22.77 3.92 22.31
C LEU A 733 22.26 3.79 23.74
N GLN A 734 22.90 4.43 24.73
CA GLN A 734 22.40 4.49 26.12
C GLN A 734 21.02 5.12 26.23
N GLN A 735 20.64 5.97 25.27
CA GLN A 735 19.34 6.62 25.20
C GLN A 735 18.31 5.81 24.39
N SER A 736 18.63 4.58 24.00
CA SER A 736 17.69 3.71 23.28
C SER A 736 16.60 3.19 24.22
N GLU A 737 15.36 3.26 23.75
CA GLU A 737 14.22 2.66 24.44
C GLU A 737 13.80 1.35 23.75
N ALA A 738 13.28 0.39 24.52
CA ALA A 738 12.96 -0.95 24.01
C ALA A 738 11.87 -0.96 22.92
N ASP A 739 10.99 0.03 22.93
CA ASP A 739 9.85 0.18 22.02
C ASP A 739 10.10 1.23 20.91
N ASP A 740 11.22 1.94 20.93
CA ASP A 740 11.63 2.85 19.84
C ASP A 740 12.54 2.15 18.83
N ARG A 741 11.91 1.31 18.01
CA ARG A 741 12.59 0.51 17.00
C ARG A 741 13.36 1.37 15.98
N THR A 742 12.75 2.47 15.53
CA THR A 742 13.34 3.36 14.52
C THR A 742 14.65 3.95 15.03
N TYR A 743 14.68 4.38 16.29
CA TYR A 743 15.87 4.96 16.91
C TYR A 743 17.02 3.95 16.98
N LEU A 744 16.70 2.73 17.41
CA LEU A 744 17.68 1.65 17.48
C LEU A 744 18.25 1.28 16.12
N GLU A 745 17.41 1.27 15.07
CA GLU A 745 17.87 1.03 13.71
C GLU A 745 18.77 2.16 13.19
N ALA A 746 18.47 3.43 13.51
CA ALA A 746 19.34 4.56 13.21
C ALA A 746 20.71 4.45 13.90
N CYS A 747 20.74 4.09 15.17
CA CYS A 747 22.00 3.82 15.89
C CYS A 747 22.76 2.65 15.28
N GLY A 748 22.05 1.60 14.85
CA GLY A 748 22.64 0.47 14.16
C GLY A 748 23.17 0.79 12.77
N ILE A 749 22.60 1.78 12.07
CA ILE A 749 23.15 2.34 10.83
C ILE A 749 24.40 3.17 11.14
N GLY A 750 24.35 4.03 12.17
CA GLY A 750 25.51 4.81 12.63
C GLY A 750 26.71 3.92 13.02
N ALA A 751 26.43 2.75 13.61
CA ALA A 751 27.42 1.74 13.98
C ALA A 751 28.02 0.96 12.79
N HIS A 752 27.64 1.26 11.55
CA HIS A 752 28.28 0.65 10.39
C HIS A 752 29.79 0.92 10.39
N GLY A 753 30.59 -0.13 10.19
CA GLY A 753 32.05 -0.08 10.24
C GLY A 753 32.67 0.21 11.61
N ALA A 754 31.88 0.26 12.69
CA ALA A 754 32.39 0.48 14.05
C ALA A 754 32.90 -0.79 14.71
N ASP A 755 33.77 -0.65 15.72
CA ASP A 755 34.12 -1.74 16.64
C ASP A 755 32.94 -2.02 17.60
N THR A 756 32.03 -2.88 17.16
CA THR A 756 30.84 -3.25 17.94
C THR A 756 31.17 -4.06 19.19
N GLU A 757 32.32 -4.74 19.24
CA GLU A 757 32.78 -5.46 20.43
C GLU A 757 33.10 -4.48 21.56
N LYS A 758 33.90 -3.45 21.25
CA LYS A 758 34.24 -2.40 22.21
C LYS A 758 32.99 -1.64 22.64
N LEU A 759 32.18 -1.20 21.69
CA LEU A 759 30.95 -0.44 21.95
C LEU A 759 30.03 -1.19 22.92
N TRP A 760 29.80 -2.48 22.69
CA TRP A 760 28.94 -3.29 23.56
C TRP A 760 29.53 -3.50 24.96
N ARG A 761 30.84 -3.72 25.07
CA ARG A 761 31.52 -3.85 26.38
C ARG A 761 31.43 -2.56 27.20
N ASP A 762 31.66 -1.42 26.55
CA ASP A 762 31.57 -0.10 27.19
C ASP A 762 30.14 0.18 27.69
N LEU A 763 29.12 -0.15 26.88
CA LEU A 763 27.72 -0.05 27.29
C LEU A 763 27.39 -0.96 28.48
N LYS A 764 27.84 -2.22 28.43
CA LYS A 764 27.66 -3.19 29.52
C LYS A 764 28.29 -2.69 30.83
N GLN A 765 29.48 -2.11 30.76
CA GLN A 765 30.18 -1.54 31.90
C GLN A 765 29.47 -0.29 32.43
N SER A 766 29.05 0.62 31.56
CA SER A 766 28.34 1.83 31.93
C SER A 766 27.02 1.55 32.65
N ASP A 767 26.30 0.51 32.20
CA ASP A 767 25.05 0.07 32.82
C ASP A 767 25.26 -0.82 34.06
N SER A 768 26.52 -1.02 34.49
CA SER A 768 26.90 -1.87 35.63
C SER A 768 26.34 -3.31 35.52
N ILE A 769 26.29 -3.84 34.31
CA ILE A 769 25.72 -5.17 34.04
C ILE A 769 26.80 -6.23 34.26
N GLU A 770 26.84 -6.80 35.45
CA GLU A 770 27.71 -7.94 35.76
C GLU A 770 27.09 -9.28 35.33
N ASN A 771 25.83 -9.48 35.67
CA ASN A 771 25.10 -10.71 35.39
C ASN A 771 24.20 -10.57 34.15
N PRO A 772 24.39 -11.41 33.11
CA PRO A 772 23.58 -11.35 31.89
C PRO A 772 22.08 -11.49 32.09
N ILE A 773 21.62 -12.09 33.19
CA ILE A 773 20.18 -12.23 33.46
C ILE A 773 19.52 -10.87 33.77
N ASN A 774 20.29 -9.87 34.21
CA ASN A 774 19.80 -8.56 34.64
C ASN A 774 19.69 -7.53 33.50
N TRP A 775 19.88 -7.94 32.23
CA TRP A 775 19.75 -7.00 31.10
C TRP A 775 18.36 -6.36 31.06
N SER A 776 18.33 -5.04 30.86
CA SER A 776 17.11 -4.34 30.43
C SER A 776 16.66 -4.84 29.05
N GLU A 777 15.38 -4.64 28.71
CA GLU A 777 14.88 -4.98 27.38
C GLU A 777 15.59 -4.14 26.29
N ALA A 778 15.92 -2.88 26.59
CA ALA A 778 16.70 -2.00 25.72
C ALA A 778 18.10 -2.57 25.45
N PHE A 779 18.85 -2.97 26.47
CA PHE A 779 20.19 -3.55 26.30
C PHE A 779 20.15 -4.87 25.52
N ALA A 780 19.13 -5.71 25.75
CA ALA A 780 18.92 -6.92 24.96
C ALA A 780 18.65 -6.59 23.48
N ARG A 781 17.89 -5.54 23.18
CA ARG A 781 17.63 -5.07 21.81
C ARG A 781 18.86 -4.43 21.16
N ILE A 782 19.67 -3.69 21.90
CA ILE A 782 20.97 -3.18 21.43
C ILE A 782 21.88 -4.35 21.04
N THR A 783 21.99 -5.36 21.91
CA THR A 783 22.76 -6.58 21.64
C THR A 783 22.24 -7.29 20.39
N TRP A 784 20.92 -7.39 20.24
CA TRP A 784 20.26 -7.96 19.06
C TRP A 784 20.56 -7.18 17.77
N ARG A 785 20.66 -5.85 17.83
CA ARG A 785 20.94 -5.00 16.67
C ARG A 785 22.42 -5.01 16.28
N LEU A 786 23.33 -4.96 17.25
CA LEU A 786 24.79 -4.87 17.03
C LEU A 786 25.45 -6.24 16.82
N ARG A 787 24.93 -7.29 17.46
CA ARG A 787 25.43 -8.68 17.41
C ARG A 787 26.96 -8.80 17.59
N PRO A 788 27.54 -8.30 18.69
CA PRO A 788 28.96 -8.47 19.00
C PRO A 788 29.24 -9.91 19.44
N LEU A 789 30.29 -10.53 18.90
CA LEU A 789 30.70 -11.90 19.21
C LEU A 789 30.93 -12.13 20.72
N ALA A 790 31.38 -11.11 21.46
CA ALA A 790 31.54 -11.18 22.92
C ALA A 790 30.21 -11.44 23.67
N ALA A 791 29.06 -11.19 23.06
CA ALA A 791 27.75 -11.42 23.69
C ALA A 791 27.26 -12.87 23.55
N ILE A 792 27.90 -13.73 22.77
CA ILE A 792 27.41 -15.10 22.48
C ILE A 792 27.21 -15.92 23.77
N ASP A 793 28.18 -15.90 24.68
CA ASP A 793 28.10 -16.65 25.95
C ASP A 793 27.02 -16.09 26.88
N ASP A 794 26.88 -14.76 26.92
CA ASP A 794 25.86 -14.09 27.71
C ASP A 794 24.44 -14.37 27.16
N LEU A 795 24.30 -14.43 25.83
CA LEU A 795 23.06 -14.81 25.16
C LEU A 795 22.69 -16.27 25.44
N LEU A 796 23.65 -17.19 25.46
CA LEU A 796 23.41 -18.58 25.86
C LEU A 796 22.92 -18.68 27.31
N LYS A 797 23.59 -17.99 28.25
CA LYS A 797 23.17 -17.92 29.65
C LYS A 797 21.73 -17.42 29.77
N ARG A 798 21.38 -16.36 29.03
CA ARG A 798 20.00 -15.84 28.99
C ARG A 798 19.01 -16.82 28.37
N ALA A 799 19.37 -17.50 27.30
CA ALA A 799 18.49 -18.48 26.65
C ALA A 799 18.13 -19.64 27.59
N VAL A 800 19.09 -20.10 28.41
CA VAL A 800 18.90 -21.27 29.29
C VAL A 800 18.31 -20.94 30.66
N GLU A 801 18.35 -19.67 31.09
CA GLU A 801 17.88 -19.25 32.40
C GLU A 801 16.34 -19.29 32.51
N THR A 802 15.83 -20.17 33.37
CA THR A 802 14.38 -20.36 33.56
C THR A 802 13.70 -19.23 34.33
N LYS A 803 14.45 -18.40 35.06
CA LYS A 803 13.91 -17.20 35.74
C LYS A 803 13.51 -16.10 34.75
N LEU A 804 14.05 -16.10 33.53
CA LEU A 804 13.68 -15.15 32.50
C LEU A 804 12.37 -15.56 31.83
N SER A 805 11.59 -14.56 31.39
CA SER A 805 10.39 -14.80 30.60
C SER A 805 10.73 -15.51 29.30
N VAL A 806 9.80 -16.34 28.80
CA VAL A 806 9.98 -17.03 27.51
C VAL A 806 10.29 -16.03 26.39
N LYS A 807 9.65 -14.85 26.37
CA LYS A 807 9.95 -13.76 25.42
C LYS A 807 11.42 -13.34 25.44
N ALA A 808 12.00 -13.10 26.62
CA ALA A 808 13.40 -12.69 26.76
C ALA A 808 14.37 -13.79 26.32
N ARG A 809 14.06 -15.06 26.63
CA ARG A 809 14.85 -16.22 26.23
C ARG A 809 14.81 -16.44 24.72
N LEU A 810 13.63 -16.31 24.10
CA LEU A 810 13.46 -16.41 22.64
C LEU A 810 14.16 -15.27 21.89
N LEU A 811 14.19 -14.04 22.44
CA LEU A 811 14.99 -12.95 21.88
C LEU A 811 16.49 -13.29 21.88
N ALA A 812 16.99 -13.99 22.91
CA ALA A 812 18.38 -14.43 22.94
C ALA A 812 18.67 -15.50 21.87
N ILE A 813 17.77 -16.48 21.68
CA ILE A 813 17.82 -17.47 20.58
C ILE A 813 17.83 -16.78 19.23
N GLU A 814 16.91 -15.85 19.00
CA GLU A 814 16.83 -15.08 17.77
C GLU A 814 18.13 -14.31 17.54
N THR A 815 18.66 -13.63 18.55
CA THR A 815 19.92 -12.91 18.44
C THR A 815 21.07 -13.83 18.00
N LEU A 816 21.20 -15.00 18.63
CA LEU A 816 22.19 -16.03 18.25
C LEU A 816 22.01 -16.48 16.78
N ALA A 817 20.77 -16.65 16.33
CA ALA A 817 20.45 -17.06 14.96
C ALA A 817 20.84 -16.03 13.89
N PHE A 818 20.96 -14.74 14.24
CA PHE A 818 21.30 -13.64 13.33
C PHE A 818 22.80 -13.31 13.22
N TYR A 819 23.68 -14.05 13.91
CA TYR A 819 25.11 -13.94 13.65
C TYR A 819 25.49 -14.53 12.28
N ASP A 820 26.36 -13.84 11.55
CA ASP A 820 27.07 -14.42 10.39
C ASP A 820 28.45 -14.93 10.84
N SER A 821 28.46 -15.79 11.87
CA SER A 821 29.68 -16.34 12.43
C SER A 821 29.48 -17.77 12.91
N PRO A 822 30.39 -18.71 12.59
CA PRO A 822 30.31 -20.08 13.09
C PRO A 822 30.43 -20.15 14.61
N LYS A 823 30.92 -19.11 15.29
CA LYS A 823 31.00 -19.06 16.76
C LYS A 823 29.63 -19.12 17.45
N ALA A 824 28.56 -18.72 16.77
CA ALA A 824 27.21 -18.80 17.33
C ALA A 824 26.60 -20.22 17.26
N LEU A 825 27.13 -21.09 16.39
CA LEU A 825 26.60 -22.43 16.17
C LEU A 825 26.64 -23.30 17.45
N PRO A 826 27.76 -23.41 18.20
CA PRO A 826 27.79 -24.17 19.45
C PRO A 826 26.79 -23.66 20.49
N ALA A 827 26.63 -22.34 20.63
CA ALA A 827 25.68 -21.76 21.55
C ALA A 827 24.23 -22.13 21.19
N LEU A 828 23.88 -22.04 19.91
CA LEU A 828 22.54 -22.41 19.46
C LEU A 828 22.28 -23.92 19.55
N LEU A 829 23.28 -24.77 19.30
CA LEU A 829 23.22 -26.22 19.53
C LEU A 829 22.98 -26.56 21.01
N ASN A 830 23.69 -25.89 21.92
CA ASN A 830 23.47 -26.07 23.36
C ASN A 830 22.06 -25.63 23.77
N ALA A 831 21.56 -24.53 23.21
CA ALA A 831 20.21 -24.09 23.47
C ALA A 831 19.14 -25.05 22.93
N ALA A 832 19.41 -25.72 21.80
CA ALA A 832 18.53 -26.73 21.21
C ALA A 832 18.29 -27.96 22.10
N LYS A 833 19.20 -28.26 23.03
CA LYS A 833 19.08 -29.36 23.99
C LYS A 833 18.11 -29.08 25.15
N ILE A 834 17.60 -27.86 25.26
CA ILE A 834 16.70 -27.45 26.35
C ILE A 834 15.27 -27.92 26.02
N ASN A 835 14.60 -28.53 26.99
CA ASN A 835 13.20 -28.90 26.83
C ASN A 835 12.28 -27.67 26.72
N GLY A 836 11.21 -27.81 25.93
CA GLY A 836 10.17 -26.79 25.77
C GLY A 836 10.45 -25.79 24.63
N PRO A 837 9.75 -24.64 24.62
CA PRO A 837 9.66 -23.76 23.45
C PRO A 837 11.01 -23.16 23.01
N VAL A 838 11.95 -22.99 23.94
CA VAL A 838 13.27 -22.40 23.64
C VAL A 838 14.15 -23.35 22.82
N GLY A 839 14.28 -24.61 23.22
CA GLY A 839 15.08 -25.58 22.45
C GLY A 839 14.42 -25.99 21.14
N GLY A 840 13.09 -26.02 21.10
CA GLY A 840 12.34 -26.17 19.86
C GLY A 840 12.65 -25.06 18.84
N GLU A 841 12.62 -23.80 19.28
CA GLU A 841 12.94 -22.66 18.40
C GLU A 841 14.41 -22.63 17.99
N ALA A 842 15.35 -22.99 18.88
CA ALA A 842 16.76 -23.11 18.55
C ALA A 842 17.02 -24.19 17.48
N THR A 843 16.40 -25.37 17.61
CA THR A 843 16.47 -26.46 16.62
C THR A 843 15.92 -26.01 15.27
N ARG A 844 14.77 -25.32 15.28
CA ARG A 844 14.15 -24.77 14.06
C ARG A 844 15.09 -23.78 13.36
N TRP A 845 15.69 -22.84 14.10
CA TRP A 845 16.68 -21.92 13.53
C TRP A 845 17.86 -22.66 12.93
N LEU A 846 18.44 -23.65 13.61
CA LEU A 846 19.57 -24.44 13.08
C LEU A 846 19.25 -25.11 11.75
N ILE A 847 18.10 -25.77 11.63
CA ILE A 847 17.67 -26.44 10.40
C ILE A 847 17.46 -25.41 9.27
N HIS A 848 16.79 -24.29 9.58
CA HIS A 848 16.56 -23.23 8.60
C HIS A 848 17.88 -22.62 8.10
N LEU A 849 18.77 -22.25 9.03
CA LEU A 849 20.04 -21.60 8.73
C LEU A 849 21.00 -22.53 7.98
N GLY A 850 21.02 -23.82 8.32
CA GLY A 850 21.77 -24.85 7.60
C GLY A 850 21.39 -24.96 6.12
N ASN A 851 20.16 -24.54 5.77
CA ASN A 851 19.63 -24.49 4.41
C ASN A 851 19.73 -23.12 3.73
N THR A 852 20.21 -22.10 4.45
CA THR A 852 20.34 -20.72 3.97
C THR A 852 21.75 -20.20 4.25
N ARG A 853 21.91 -19.19 5.12
CA ARG A 853 23.16 -18.46 5.32
C ARG A 853 24.24 -19.26 6.06
N TRP A 854 23.88 -20.30 6.81
CA TRP A 854 24.83 -21.17 7.53
C TRP A 854 25.11 -22.50 6.82
N ARG A 855 24.69 -22.65 5.55
CA ARG A 855 25.02 -23.86 4.77
C ARG A 855 26.52 -24.15 4.76
N LYS A 856 27.35 -23.11 4.68
CA LYS A 856 28.83 -23.17 4.75
C LYS A 856 29.37 -23.71 6.09
N PHE A 857 28.57 -23.70 7.17
CA PHE A 857 28.97 -24.16 8.50
C PHE A 857 28.68 -25.64 8.75
N LYS A 858 28.12 -26.37 7.77
CA LYS A 858 27.79 -27.80 7.89
C LYS A 858 26.93 -28.11 9.13
N VAL A 859 25.88 -27.32 9.31
CA VAL A 859 25.00 -27.40 10.50
C VAL A 859 24.41 -28.80 10.69
N PHE A 860 24.03 -29.49 9.60
CA PHE A 860 23.44 -30.83 9.66
C PHE A 860 24.40 -31.88 10.25
N ASP A 861 25.68 -31.87 9.88
CA ASP A 861 26.70 -32.74 10.47
C ASP A 861 26.78 -32.55 12.00
N SER A 862 26.64 -31.30 12.45
CA SER A 862 26.66 -30.97 13.89
C SER A 862 25.38 -31.42 14.59
N LEU A 863 24.21 -31.27 13.95
CA LEU A 863 22.95 -31.71 14.51
C LEU A 863 22.88 -33.24 14.66
N GLU A 864 23.43 -33.99 13.70
CA GLU A 864 23.53 -35.45 13.75
C GLU A 864 24.47 -35.89 14.87
N LYS A 865 25.67 -35.30 14.94
CA LYS A 865 26.66 -35.58 15.98
C LYS A 865 26.13 -35.35 17.40
N GLU A 866 25.34 -34.31 17.60
CA GLU A 866 24.77 -33.96 18.90
C GLU A 866 23.45 -34.72 19.21
N GLY A 867 23.00 -35.61 18.32
CA GLY A 867 21.76 -36.36 18.47
C GLY A 867 20.49 -35.50 18.44
N ILE A 868 20.59 -34.26 17.94
CA ILE A 868 19.48 -33.30 17.86
C ILE A 868 18.60 -33.59 16.62
N TYR A 869 19.23 -33.98 15.51
CA TYR A 869 18.55 -34.33 14.26
C TYR A 869 19.30 -35.44 13.53
N ASP A 870 18.74 -36.65 13.52
CA ASP A 870 19.21 -37.77 12.71
C ASP A 870 18.15 -38.10 11.64
N PRO A 871 18.41 -37.86 10.34
CA PRO A 871 17.45 -38.11 9.29
C PRO A 871 16.97 -39.57 9.24
N ASN A 872 17.81 -40.53 9.61
CA ASN A 872 17.46 -41.95 9.55
C ASN A 872 16.51 -42.34 10.69
N GLN A 873 16.65 -41.73 11.87
CA GLN A 873 15.82 -42.02 13.05
C GLN A 873 14.49 -41.27 13.12
N ILE A 874 14.28 -40.24 12.29
CA ILE A 874 13.03 -39.48 12.29
C ILE A 874 11.86 -40.39 11.92
N LYS A 875 10.96 -40.57 12.89
CA LYS A 875 9.68 -41.23 12.67
C LYS A 875 8.70 -40.21 12.09
N ILE A 876 8.23 -40.50 10.89
CA ILE A 876 7.23 -39.68 10.21
C ILE A 876 5.87 -40.35 10.44
N THR A 877 4.95 -39.55 10.97
CA THR A 877 3.56 -39.92 11.21
C THR A 877 2.76 -39.60 9.97
N GLU A 878 2.01 -40.58 9.48
CA GLU A 878 1.06 -40.38 8.39
C GLU A 878 -0.08 -39.48 8.87
N ILE A 879 -0.33 -38.37 8.15
CA ILE A 879 -1.42 -37.44 8.44
C ILE A 879 -2.06 -37.08 7.12
N ILE A 880 -3.27 -37.58 6.89
CA ILE A 880 -4.03 -37.38 5.66
C ILE A 880 -5.27 -36.58 6.01
N VAL A 881 -5.44 -35.42 5.37
CA VAL A 881 -6.74 -34.71 5.41
C VAL A 881 -7.69 -35.47 4.48
N PRO A 882 -8.83 -36.01 4.96
CA PRO A 882 -9.75 -36.75 4.11
C PRO A 882 -10.36 -35.84 3.02
N PRO A 883 -10.60 -36.33 1.80
CA PRO A 883 -11.35 -35.58 0.80
C PRO A 883 -12.79 -35.35 1.26
N VAL A 884 -13.43 -34.30 0.74
CA VAL A 884 -14.88 -34.12 0.87
C VAL A 884 -15.54 -35.14 -0.08
N GLU A 885 -16.40 -36.00 0.45
CA GLU A 885 -17.13 -37.00 -0.34
C GLU A 885 -18.53 -36.48 -0.69
N GLY A 886 -18.86 -36.43 -1.99
CA GLY A 886 -20.17 -36.02 -2.49
C GLY A 886 -20.47 -34.52 -2.34
N GLU A 887 -21.73 -34.15 -2.61
CA GLU A 887 -22.22 -32.79 -2.37
C GLU A 887 -22.50 -32.56 -0.87
N SER A 888 -22.31 -31.31 -0.42
CA SER A 888 -22.59 -30.91 0.96
C SER A 888 -24.05 -31.16 1.32
N LYS A 889 -24.32 -31.75 2.49
CA LYS A 889 -25.69 -31.91 3.01
C LYS A 889 -26.20 -30.68 3.76
N LEU A 890 -25.33 -29.70 4.00
CA LEU A 890 -25.76 -28.41 4.54
C LEU A 890 -26.60 -27.66 3.49
N PRO A 891 -27.57 -26.84 3.92
CA PRO A 891 -28.34 -25.99 3.00
C PRO A 891 -27.42 -25.10 2.15
N PRO A 892 -27.90 -24.59 1.01
CA PRO A 892 -27.20 -23.58 0.22
C PRO A 892 -26.70 -22.43 1.10
N VAL A 893 -25.54 -21.85 0.76
CA VAL A 893 -24.94 -20.73 1.51
C VAL A 893 -25.94 -19.58 1.71
N SER A 894 -26.76 -19.29 0.69
CA SER A 894 -27.84 -18.30 0.78
C SER A 894 -28.83 -18.60 1.91
N ASP A 895 -29.19 -19.86 2.13
CA ASP A 895 -30.16 -20.27 3.14
C ASP A 895 -29.53 -20.27 4.53
N ILE A 896 -28.28 -20.70 4.63
CA ILE A 896 -27.50 -20.60 5.87
C ILE A 896 -27.45 -19.13 6.31
N LEU A 897 -27.13 -18.18 5.41
CA LEU A 897 -27.02 -16.76 5.74
C LEU A 897 -28.33 -16.12 6.24
N THR A 898 -29.51 -16.72 5.95
CA THR A 898 -30.79 -16.24 6.49
C THR A 898 -31.03 -16.62 7.96
N LEU A 899 -30.25 -17.56 8.51
CA LEU A 899 -30.38 -17.95 9.91
C LEU A 899 -29.88 -16.83 10.82
N LYS A 900 -30.44 -16.75 12.03
CA LYS A 900 -30.00 -15.80 13.05
C LYS A 900 -28.91 -16.42 13.91
N GLY A 901 -27.69 -15.91 13.83
CA GLY A 901 -26.55 -16.38 14.64
C GLY A 901 -26.54 -15.86 16.08
N ASP A 902 -25.98 -16.66 16.99
CA ASP A 902 -25.70 -16.34 18.39
C ASP A 902 -24.18 -16.30 18.64
N ALA A 903 -23.64 -15.10 18.88
CA ALA A 903 -22.20 -14.88 19.08
C ALA A 903 -21.62 -15.63 20.31
N LYS A 904 -22.43 -15.91 21.35
CA LYS A 904 -21.94 -16.66 22.52
C LYS A 904 -21.76 -18.13 22.19
N LYS A 905 -22.72 -18.73 21.47
CA LYS A 905 -22.60 -20.09 20.96
C LYS A 905 -21.49 -20.19 19.92
N GLY A 906 -21.41 -19.18 19.05
CA GLY A 906 -20.35 -19.05 18.06
C GLY A 906 -18.96 -19.09 18.65
N LYS A 907 -18.72 -18.38 19.76
CA LYS A 907 -17.43 -18.42 20.47
C LYS A 907 -17.06 -19.82 20.94
N ILE A 908 -18.03 -20.59 21.43
CA ILE A 908 -17.82 -21.98 21.88
C ILE A 908 -17.52 -22.87 20.67
N THR A 909 -18.33 -22.80 19.60
CA THR A 909 -18.17 -23.64 18.41
C THR A 909 -16.88 -23.30 17.64
N ALA A 910 -16.46 -22.02 17.64
CA ALA A 910 -15.21 -21.56 17.05
C ALA A 910 -13.95 -22.19 17.67
N ALA A 911 -14.04 -22.82 18.84
CA ALA A 911 -12.95 -23.63 19.39
C ALA A 911 -12.48 -24.73 18.42
N ARG A 912 -13.37 -25.25 17.56
CA ARG A 912 -13.01 -26.22 16.51
C ARG A 912 -12.16 -25.59 15.41
N CYS A 913 -12.34 -24.30 15.14
CA CYS A 913 -11.56 -23.54 14.16
C CYS A 913 -10.16 -23.20 14.70
N VAL A 914 -10.02 -22.98 16.01
CA VAL A 914 -8.75 -22.66 16.68
C VAL A 914 -7.69 -23.77 16.53
N MET A 915 -8.13 -25.01 16.27
CA MET A 915 -7.23 -26.13 15.95
C MET A 915 -6.45 -25.95 14.65
N CYS A 916 -6.90 -25.06 13.76
CA CYS A 916 -6.24 -24.79 12.48
C CYS A 916 -5.97 -23.30 12.25
N HIS A 917 -6.76 -22.41 12.85
CA HIS A 917 -6.75 -20.97 12.61
C HIS A 917 -6.41 -20.19 13.88
N ARG A 918 -6.02 -18.92 13.72
CA ARG A 918 -5.91 -17.98 14.84
C ARG A 918 -7.16 -17.13 15.01
N VAL A 919 -7.59 -16.96 16.26
CA VAL A 919 -8.71 -16.12 16.70
C VAL A 919 -8.32 -15.48 18.03
N GLU A 920 -8.39 -14.15 18.16
CA GLU A 920 -7.99 -13.40 19.38
C GLU A 920 -6.57 -13.75 19.91
N GLY A 921 -5.61 -14.01 19.00
CA GLY A 921 -4.24 -14.41 19.30
C GLY A 921 -4.08 -15.87 19.72
N ILE A 922 -5.18 -16.63 19.78
CA ILE A 922 -5.22 -18.04 20.21
C ILE A 922 -5.37 -18.95 18.98
N GLY A 923 -4.62 -20.06 18.95
CA GLY A 923 -4.67 -21.06 17.89
C GLY A 923 -3.37 -21.17 17.10
N ILE A 924 -3.42 -21.91 16.00
CA ILE A 924 -2.25 -22.23 15.17
C ILE A 924 -2.36 -21.62 13.77
N ASN A 925 -1.23 -21.45 13.10
CA ASN A 925 -1.18 -20.93 11.72
C ASN A 925 -1.11 -22.07 10.70
N TYR A 926 -2.14 -22.92 10.67
CA TYR A 926 -2.28 -23.98 9.66
C TYR A 926 -3.31 -23.60 8.58
N GLY A 927 -4.30 -22.80 8.95
CA GLY A 927 -5.18 -22.03 8.07
C GLY A 927 -5.00 -20.53 8.32
N PRO A 928 -5.62 -19.67 7.49
CA PRO A 928 -5.53 -18.22 7.65
C PRO A 928 -6.01 -17.74 9.02
N SER A 929 -5.46 -16.63 9.50
CA SER A 929 -6.03 -15.96 10.68
C SER A 929 -7.49 -15.58 10.41
N LEU A 930 -8.37 -15.85 11.36
CA LEU A 930 -9.78 -15.45 11.27
C LEU A 930 -10.03 -14.06 11.87
N GLU A 931 -9.03 -13.47 12.52
CA GLU A 931 -9.05 -12.05 12.90
C GLU A 931 -9.14 -11.16 11.67
N GLY A 932 -10.11 -10.24 11.66
CA GLY A 932 -10.33 -9.36 10.50
C GLY A 932 -10.83 -10.08 9.24
N TRP A 933 -11.05 -11.40 9.27
CA TRP A 933 -11.39 -12.18 8.06
C TRP A 933 -12.74 -11.75 7.48
N ILE A 934 -13.74 -11.57 8.34
CA ILE A 934 -15.08 -11.14 7.92
C ILE A 934 -15.03 -9.73 7.27
N GLN A 935 -14.24 -8.80 7.82
CA GLN A 935 -14.02 -7.46 7.23
C GLN A 935 -13.41 -7.53 5.84
N ASN A 936 -12.44 -8.43 5.67
CA ASN A 936 -11.63 -8.51 4.46
C ASN A 936 -12.31 -9.30 3.34
N GLN A 937 -13.07 -10.35 3.66
CA GLN A 937 -13.62 -11.29 2.68
C GLN A 937 -15.15 -11.27 2.60
N GLY A 938 -15.84 -10.74 3.61
CA GLY A 938 -17.31 -10.74 3.69
C GLY A 938 -17.88 -12.06 4.22
N ASP A 939 -19.14 -12.01 4.61
CA ASP A 939 -19.83 -13.13 5.27
C ASP A 939 -20.07 -14.32 4.35
N GLU A 940 -20.48 -14.06 3.11
CA GLU A 940 -20.77 -15.09 2.13
C GLU A 940 -19.52 -15.92 1.82
N LYS A 941 -18.37 -15.26 1.59
CA LYS A 941 -17.10 -15.96 1.40
C LYS A 941 -16.70 -16.78 2.63
N PHE A 942 -16.97 -16.30 3.85
CA PHE A 942 -16.69 -17.06 5.06
C PHE A 942 -17.53 -18.34 5.15
N VAL A 943 -18.85 -18.22 4.93
CA VAL A 943 -19.76 -19.38 4.93
C VAL A 943 -19.42 -20.33 3.78
N GLN A 944 -19.16 -19.80 2.58
CA GLN A 944 -18.70 -20.56 1.42
C GLN A 944 -17.41 -21.33 1.71
N SER A 945 -16.45 -20.71 2.42
CA SER A 945 -15.19 -21.36 2.80
C SER A 945 -15.39 -22.49 3.80
N LEU A 946 -16.44 -22.44 4.63
CA LEU A 946 -16.79 -23.51 5.56
C LEU A 946 -17.55 -24.66 4.88
N VAL A 947 -18.49 -24.34 3.99
CA VAL A 947 -19.31 -25.35 3.30
C VAL A 947 -18.50 -26.01 2.17
N HIS A 948 -17.77 -25.21 1.39
CA HIS A 948 -17.02 -25.63 0.20
C HIS A 948 -15.55 -25.18 0.28
N PRO A 949 -14.75 -25.72 1.21
CA PRO A 949 -13.38 -25.24 1.47
C PRO A 949 -12.41 -25.35 0.28
N SER A 950 -12.72 -26.18 -0.72
CA SER A 950 -11.89 -26.35 -1.93
C SER A 950 -12.33 -25.47 -3.11
N ALA A 951 -13.43 -24.70 -2.99
CA ALA A 951 -13.89 -23.81 -4.05
C ALA A 951 -12.90 -22.65 -4.30
N GLU A 952 -12.32 -22.12 -3.22
CA GLU A 952 -11.27 -21.11 -3.25
C GLU A 952 -10.29 -21.36 -2.10
N ILE A 953 -8.99 -21.46 -2.38
CA ILE A 953 -7.96 -21.68 -1.35
C ILE A 953 -7.20 -20.37 -1.16
N ALA A 954 -7.18 -19.87 0.07
CA ALA A 954 -6.48 -18.64 0.42
C ALA A 954 -5.00 -18.68 0.00
N HIS A 955 -4.49 -17.58 -0.55
CA HIS A 955 -3.10 -17.48 -1.01
C HIS A 955 -2.12 -17.83 0.12
N GLY A 956 -1.15 -18.71 -0.18
CA GLY A 956 -0.18 -19.20 0.80
C GLY A 956 -0.66 -20.41 1.64
N TYR A 957 -1.90 -20.86 1.49
CA TYR A 957 -2.47 -22.02 2.21
C TYR A 957 -2.74 -23.23 1.30
N SER A 958 -2.18 -23.24 0.09
CA SER A 958 -2.24 -24.40 -0.81
C SER A 958 -1.50 -25.59 -0.20
N GLY A 959 -2.20 -26.73 -0.07
CA GLY A 959 -1.62 -27.94 0.49
C GLY A 959 -0.65 -28.65 -0.44
N SER A 960 0.28 -29.37 0.17
CA SER A 960 1.17 -30.33 -0.47
C SER A 960 0.80 -31.75 -0.05
N ARG A 961 0.89 -32.67 -1.00
CA ARG A 961 0.86 -34.11 -0.79
C ARG A 961 2.27 -34.65 -0.87
N VAL A 962 2.73 -35.26 0.20
CA VAL A 962 4.07 -35.83 0.33
C VAL A 962 3.95 -37.34 0.42
N GLN A 963 4.48 -38.02 -0.58
CA GLN A 963 4.55 -39.47 -0.60
C GLN A 963 5.92 -39.90 -0.10
N LEU A 964 5.96 -40.79 0.88
CA LEU A 964 7.20 -41.35 1.41
C LEU A 964 7.58 -42.65 0.70
N LYS A 965 8.87 -43.01 0.76
CA LYS A 965 9.38 -44.27 0.20
C LYS A 965 8.90 -45.51 0.96
N ASP A 966 8.52 -45.36 2.23
CA ASP A 966 7.92 -46.44 3.04
C ASP A 966 6.41 -46.63 2.77
N GLY A 967 5.83 -45.88 1.83
CA GLY A 967 4.44 -46.00 1.39
C GLY A 967 3.46 -45.09 2.11
N LYS A 968 3.89 -44.39 3.18
CA LYS A 968 3.02 -43.42 3.88
C LYS A 968 2.80 -42.14 3.10
N GLU A 969 1.72 -41.45 3.43
CA GLU A 969 1.34 -40.18 2.83
C GLU A 969 1.13 -39.07 3.86
N ILE A 970 1.43 -37.83 3.48
CA ILE A 970 1.27 -36.68 4.37
C ILE A 970 0.66 -35.53 3.59
N HIS A 971 -0.42 -34.97 4.13
CA HIS A 971 -1.04 -33.73 3.68
C HIS A 971 -0.65 -32.60 4.63
N GLY A 972 -0.27 -31.45 4.07
CA GLY A 972 0.03 -30.28 4.88
C GLY A 972 0.61 -29.12 4.09
N LEU A 973 0.85 -28.00 4.77
CA LEU A 973 1.52 -26.84 4.21
C LEU A 973 3.03 -27.09 4.18
N SER A 974 3.66 -26.89 3.01
CA SER A 974 5.12 -26.88 2.93
C SER A 974 5.65 -25.56 3.51
N LEU A 975 6.15 -25.61 4.75
CA LEU A 975 6.83 -24.49 5.39
C LEU A 975 8.26 -24.31 4.86
N SER A 976 8.83 -25.38 4.29
CA SER A 976 10.08 -25.33 3.56
C SER A 976 10.10 -26.44 2.52
N ALA A 977 10.30 -26.07 1.25
CA ALA A 977 10.50 -27.01 0.15
C ALA A 977 11.95 -27.55 0.03
N LYS A 978 12.81 -27.24 1.00
CA LYS A 978 14.23 -27.61 0.99
C LYS A 978 14.46 -28.97 1.67
N ASN A 979 15.71 -29.43 1.77
CA ASN A 979 16.05 -30.65 2.51
C ASN A 979 16.57 -30.29 3.92
N PRO A 980 15.91 -30.74 5.01
CA PRO A 980 14.69 -31.55 5.02
C PRO A 980 13.43 -30.74 4.70
N LEU A 981 12.46 -31.42 4.08
CA LEU A 981 11.15 -30.86 3.77
C LEU A 981 10.43 -30.62 5.09
N ILE A 982 9.95 -29.41 5.34
CA ILE A 982 9.18 -29.13 6.55
C ILE A 982 7.72 -28.99 6.14
N VAL A 983 6.88 -29.90 6.64
CA VAL A 983 5.44 -29.90 6.37
C VAL A 983 4.70 -29.72 7.68
N GLN A 984 3.83 -28.73 7.74
CA GLN A 984 2.87 -28.58 8.83
C GLN A 984 1.56 -29.23 8.40
N SER A 985 1.16 -30.28 9.09
CA SER A 985 -0.10 -31.00 8.88
C SER A 985 -1.20 -30.51 9.82
N GLN A 986 -2.41 -31.05 9.62
CA GLN A 986 -3.59 -30.75 10.43
C GLN A 986 -3.31 -30.86 11.95
N GLY A 987 -3.90 -29.95 12.73
CA GLY A 987 -3.64 -29.83 14.17
C GLY A 987 -2.29 -29.18 14.49
N GLY A 988 -1.56 -28.70 13.48
CA GLY A 988 -0.32 -27.95 13.65
C GLY A 988 0.92 -28.81 13.83
N ILE A 989 0.81 -30.10 13.55
CA ILE A 989 1.92 -31.04 13.66
C ILE A 989 2.93 -30.72 12.56
N VAL A 990 4.08 -30.18 12.96
CA VAL A 990 5.19 -29.91 12.05
C VAL A 990 6.09 -31.13 11.99
N GLN A 991 6.24 -31.70 10.80
CA GLN A 991 7.12 -32.83 10.53
C GLN A 991 8.30 -32.38 9.66
N VAL A 992 9.50 -32.71 10.13
CA VAL A 992 10.73 -32.47 9.38
C VAL A 992 11.07 -33.76 8.64
N ILE A 993 10.83 -33.79 7.34
CA ILE A 993 10.90 -34.98 6.49
C ILE A 993 12.23 -34.96 5.71
N PRO A 994 13.16 -35.86 6.02
CA PRO A 994 14.41 -35.99 5.27
C PRO A 994 14.17 -36.33 3.80
N SER A 995 14.91 -35.70 2.89
CA SER A 995 14.79 -35.99 1.44
C SER A 995 15.02 -37.46 1.08
N ASN A 996 15.86 -38.19 1.82
CA ASN A 996 16.10 -39.60 1.58
C ASN A 996 14.86 -40.48 1.87
N LYS A 997 13.88 -39.99 2.65
CA LYS A 997 12.59 -40.66 2.93
C LYS A 997 11.47 -40.25 1.98
N ILE A 998 11.64 -39.17 1.21
CA ILE A 998 10.63 -38.67 0.26
C ILE A 998 10.69 -39.45 -1.05
N LYS A 999 9.53 -39.90 -1.53
CA LYS A 999 9.36 -40.43 -2.88
C LYS A 999 8.95 -39.33 -3.85
N ASN A 1000 7.94 -38.53 -3.49
CA ASN A 1000 7.44 -37.43 -4.30
C ASN A 1000 6.79 -36.33 -3.44
N VAL A 1001 6.77 -35.09 -3.93
CA VAL A 1001 6.00 -33.96 -3.37
C VAL A 1001 5.22 -33.32 -4.51
N GLU A 1002 3.91 -33.27 -4.37
CA GLU A 1002 3.01 -32.70 -5.38
C GLU A 1002 1.98 -31.77 -4.74
N PRO A 1003 1.43 -30.79 -5.48
CA PRO A 1003 0.29 -30.01 -4.99
C PRO A 1003 -0.88 -30.93 -4.62
N LEU A 1004 -1.55 -30.66 -3.50
CA LEU A 1004 -2.69 -31.48 -3.04
C LEU A 1004 -3.90 -31.38 -3.98
N GLY A 1005 -4.03 -30.28 -4.74
CA GLY A 1005 -5.12 -30.05 -5.69
C GLY A 1005 -6.49 -29.75 -5.07
N ARG A 1006 -6.58 -29.71 -3.73
CA ARG A 1006 -7.77 -29.38 -2.94
C ARG A 1006 -7.38 -28.75 -1.59
N SER A 1007 -8.35 -28.27 -0.85
CA SER A 1007 -8.12 -27.61 0.44
C SER A 1007 -7.63 -28.57 1.52
N LEU A 1008 -6.77 -28.05 2.41
CA LEU A 1008 -6.38 -28.69 3.67
C LEU A 1008 -7.42 -28.49 4.78
N MET A 1009 -8.36 -27.57 4.58
CA MET A 1009 -9.45 -27.30 5.50
C MET A 1009 -10.57 -28.32 5.28
N MET A 1010 -11.02 -28.93 6.37
CA MET A 1010 -12.20 -29.79 6.37
C MET A 1010 -13.47 -28.94 6.31
N SER A 1011 -14.52 -29.43 5.64
CA SER A 1011 -15.80 -28.72 5.59
C SER A 1011 -16.46 -28.68 6.97
N ALA A 1012 -17.41 -27.78 7.15
CA ALA A 1012 -18.26 -27.69 8.34
C ALA A 1012 -18.92 -29.04 8.65
N GLU A 1013 -19.39 -29.76 7.63
CA GLU A 1013 -19.99 -31.09 7.79
C GLU A 1013 -18.97 -32.12 8.30
N GLN A 1014 -17.75 -32.15 7.74
CA GLN A 1014 -16.67 -33.02 8.23
C GLN A 1014 -16.26 -32.70 9.68
N LEU A 1015 -16.44 -31.45 10.10
CA LEU A 1015 -16.22 -30.99 11.47
C LEU A 1015 -17.44 -31.19 12.39
N GLY A 1016 -18.52 -31.82 11.90
CA GLY A 1016 -19.75 -32.07 12.64
C GLY A 1016 -20.48 -30.79 13.05
N MET A 1017 -20.44 -29.76 12.20
CA MET A 1017 -21.13 -28.48 12.38
C MET A 1017 -22.44 -28.47 11.58
N SER A 1018 -23.50 -27.95 12.19
CA SER A 1018 -24.78 -27.68 11.52
C SER A 1018 -24.78 -26.32 10.80
N ALA A 1019 -25.81 -26.06 10.01
CA ALA A 1019 -26.04 -24.73 9.42
C ALA A 1019 -26.11 -23.63 10.49
N GLN A 1020 -26.73 -23.90 11.64
CA GLN A 1020 -26.82 -22.96 12.75
C GLN A 1020 -25.45 -22.69 13.38
N ASP A 1021 -24.62 -23.72 13.54
CA ASP A 1021 -23.26 -23.59 14.06
C ASP A 1021 -22.40 -22.66 13.18
N VAL A 1022 -22.52 -22.78 11.86
CA VAL A 1022 -21.79 -21.94 10.90
C VAL A 1022 -22.14 -20.45 11.08
N VAL A 1023 -23.42 -20.13 11.27
CA VAL A 1023 -23.88 -18.74 11.43
C VAL A 1023 -23.64 -18.21 12.84
N ASP A 1024 -23.66 -19.08 13.85
CA ASP A 1024 -23.25 -18.73 15.21
C ASP A 1024 -21.76 -18.30 15.21
N ILE A 1025 -20.86 -19.07 14.55
CA ILE A 1025 -19.44 -18.70 14.40
C ILE A 1025 -19.30 -17.37 13.65
N LEU A 1026 -20.05 -17.18 12.55
CA LEU A 1026 -20.07 -15.92 11.81
C LEU A 1026 -20.45 -14.73 12.71
N ALA A 1027 -21.50 -14.87 13.53
CA ALA A 1027 -21.92 -13.84 14.48
C ALA A 1027 -20.85 -13.53 15.53
N TYR A 1028 -20.12 -14.55 16.02
CA TYR A 1028 -18.99 -14.36 16.91
C TYR A 1028 -17.83 -13.62 16.25
N LEU A 1029 -17.40 -14.04 15.06
CA LEU A 1029 -16.29 -13.38 14.35
C LEU A 1029 -16.62 -11.94 13.97
N ARG A 1030 -17.90 -11.64 13.69
CA ARG A 1030 -18.37 -10.25 13.55
C ARG A 1030 -18.18 -9.46 14.85
N SER A 1031 -18.52 -10.03 16.00
CA SER A 1031 -18.33 -9.42 17.33
C SER A 1031 -16.85 -9.27 17.76
N LEU A 1032 -15.96 -9.97 17.04
CA LEU A 1032 -14.53 -9.73 16.85
C LEU A 1032 -13.93 -8.34 17.10
N ASN A 1033 -14.72 -7.34 16.73
CA ASN A 1033 -14.25 -6.07 16.20
C ASN A 1033 -14.96 -4.93 16.89
#